data_AF-A0A524QQA0-F1
#
_entry.id   AF-A0A524QQA0-F1
#
_cell.length_a   1.000
_cell.length_b   1.000
_cell.length_c   1.000
_cell.angle_alpha   90.00
_cell.angle_beta   90.00
_cell.angle_gamma   90.00
#
_symmetry.space_group_name_H-M   'P 1'
#
loop_
_entity.id
_entity.type
_entity.pdbx_description
1 polymer ?
#
loop_
_entity_poly.entity_id
_entity_poly.type
_entity_poly.pdbx_seq_one_letter_code
_entity_poly.pdbx_strand_id
1 'polypeptide(L)'
;HVMGGLHSGETGAPEMLMELVYRLAVESSPVITPIRENVIVSVTPVADPDGRDRVVDWFYLGLERKALEEAEAPEADTANQADSTAADSASQDEQRPGREPGVPYWGKYVYHDNNRDINISQQSMRALTDWYYTAHPPVMHDLHESGTLLYTYSGGPPQNPNLDPVLFSELAWFSNWEMSQLTKWGMPGVYTHAFMDGWSPGYLGSVSYNHNGIMKMYETQSPRDVDLDSLRTAQAKGDDPEAGEKADSATEIRPTRYMGAPTGRGGGQLREWYRGLPVPEDAVANFTRRNNVNYMETGVLSSLQLTAGFPELVLENFYIKSRNSIEDGRSDPPFGYVIPVQRDMTRVVRLVSLLRTQGIEVGRLTRDLSLAEGEFTVGSYLVKLDQPYGRLAKNLLEVQYYPDPELRTYDDSGWTMGFAFDTEVVEIEDPVVLEARVTPVDTVSWEGELRGSGTAGLAVAHLGSTNMITFRYRLKDLAMQIAEEPFMVEEFTFPPGSFLVTGSPEELERARVEAMSLGLSAALMDELPEVRSHDGEAPRIAIYSQWESTQELGWYRHAFDQFEIPFDLIYKERVASGKLREQYDVILMAAQDVSREKVLASSAEKPQPYQQSEKYRFLGMYGETPDMTGGFGEDGVRAFESFLERGGTLIATAGAVRFPIEVGFARTVDT
;
A
#
# COMPACT_ATOMS: atom_id res chain seq x y z
N HIS A 1 1.14 -10.40 -19.75
CA HIS A 1 0.37 -9.19 -19.36
C HIS A 1 1.32 -8.02 -19.24
N VAL A 2 0.97 -6.85 -19.77
CA VAL A 2 1.74 -5.61 -19.56
C VAL A 2 0.80 -4.57 -18.96
N MET A 3 1.22 -3.90 -17.90
CA MET A 3 0.41 -2.89 -17.23
C MET A 3 1.21 -1.65 -16.88
N GLY A 4 0.50 -0.54 -16.67
CA GLY A 4 1.07 0.73 -16.26
C GLY A 4 0.03 1.60 -15.56
N GLY A 5 0.49 2.73 -15.02
CA GLY A 5 -0.38 3.66 -14.29
C GLY A 5 -0.96 3.05 -13.01
N LEU A 6 -0.17 2.20 -12.32
CA LEU A 6 -0.49 1.73 -10.98
C LEU A 6 -0.37 2.88 -9.96
N HIS A 7 0.66 3.70 -10.14
CA HIS A 7 0.77 5.01 -9.52
C HIS A 7 0.36 6.08 -10.54
N SER A 8 -0.70 6.81 -10.25
CA SER A 8 -1.31 7.76 -11.19
C SER A 8 -0.41 8.93 -11.63
N GLY A 9 0.62 9.26 -10.85
CA GLY A 9 1.63 10.26 -11.19
C GLY A 9 2.68 9.77 -12.21
N GLU A 10 2.75 8.48 -12.49
CA GLU A 10 3.64 7.86 -13.49
C GLU A 10 2.96 7.92 -14.85
N THR A 11 3.05 9.08 -15.49
CA THR A 11 2.22 9.43 -16.65
C THR A 11 2.71 8.87 -17.99
N GLY A 12 3.94 8.40 -18.08
CA GLY A 12 4.57 7.89 -19.29
C GLY A 12 4.13 6.48 -19.67
N ALA A 13 3.98 5.58 -18.69
CA ALA A 13 3.53 4.21 -18.97
C ALA A 13 2.14 4.14 -19.64
N PRO A 14 1.10 4.87 -19.18
CA PRO A 14 -0.18 4.95 -19.88
C PRO A 14 -0.08 5.40 -21.33
N GLU A 15 0.70 6.44 -21.62
CA GLU A 15 0.86 6.96 -22.97
C GLU A 15 1.58 5.95 -23.88
N MET A 16 2.63 5.33 -23.35
CA MET A 16 3.39 4.29 -24.07
C MET A 16 2.51 3.09 -24.40
N LEU A 17 1.70 2.61 -23.45
CA LEU A 17 0.87 1.42 -23.68
C LEU A 17 -0.17 1.63 -24.78
N MET A 18 -0.70 2.84 -24.93
CA MET A 18 -1.61 3.16 -26.03
C MET A 18 -0.89 3.11 -27.39
N GLU A 19 0.33 3.64 -27.47
CA GLU A 19 1.17 3.55 -28.68
C GLU A 19 1.54 2.10 -29.01
N LEU A 20 1.97 1.33 -28.01
CA LEU A 20 2.34 -0.08 -28.14
C LEU A 20 1.17 -0.91 -28.68
N VAL A 21 -0.04 -0.75 -28.12
CA VAL A 21 -1.24 -1.48 -28.57
C VAL A 21 -1.57 -1.14 -30.02
N TYR A 22 -1.48 0.14 -30.40
CA TYR A 22 -1.68 0.55 -31.79
C TYR A 22 -0.67 -0.13 -32.72
N ARG A 23 0.62 -0.10 -32.38
CA ARG A 23 1.68 -0.73 -33.18
C ARG A 23 1.51 -2.24 -33.29
N LEU A 24 1.22 -2.93 -32.18
CA LEU A 24 0.92 -4.36 -32.19
C LEU A 24 -0.26 -4.67 -33.12
N ALA A 25 -1.29 -3.83 -33.14
CA ALA A 25 -2.47 -4.04 -33.99
C ALA A 25 -2.17 -3.82 -35.49
N VAL A 26 -1.43 -2.78 -35.86
CA VAL A 26 -1.35 -2.33 -37.27
C VAL A 26 -0.02 -2.61 -37.96
N GLU A 27 1.09 -2.72 -37.22
CA GLU A 27 2.42 -2.83 -37.80
C GLU A 27 2.67 -4.25 -38.35
N SER A 28 3.38 -4.37 -39.48
CA SER A 28 3.72 -5.66 -40.10
C SER A 28 5.24 -5.84 -40.23
N SER A 29 5.99 -5.26 -39.29
CA SER A 29 7.44 -5.38 -39.27
C SER A 29 7.88 -6.80 -38.90
N PRO A 30 9.14 -7.17 -39.19
CA PRO A 30 9.72 -8.44 -38.75
C PRO A 30 9.80 -8.61 -37.22
N VAL A 31 9.63 -7.53 -36.44
CA VAL A 31 9.57 -7.60 -34.97
C VAL A 31 8.14 -7.92 -34.50
N ILE A 32 7.14 -7.23 -35.04
CA ILE A 32 5.74 -7.32 -34.56
C ILE A 32 5.02 -8.57 -35.09
N THR A 33 5.32 -9.00 -36.31
CA THR A 33 4.62 -10.14 -36.92
C THR A 33 4.81 -11.43 -36.10
N PRO A 34 6.04 -11.84 -35.72
CA PRO A 34 6.23 -13.02 -34.86
C PRO A 34 5.59 -12.87 -33.48
N ILE A 35 5.55 -11.65 -32.91
CA ILE A 35 4.89 -11.40 -31.63
C ILE A 35 3.40 -11.74 -31.72
N ARG A 36 2.70 -11.23 -32.75
CA ARG A 36 1.27 -11.54 -32.96
C ARG A 36 1.00 -13.01 -33.27
N GLU A 37 1.92 -13.70 -33.94
CA GLU A 37 1.76 -15.10 -34.31
C GLU A 37 1.97 -16.06 -33.13
N ASN A 38 2.81 -15.68 -32.16
CA ASN A 38 3.27 -16.59 -31.10
C ASN A 38 2.90 -16.16 -29.68
N VAL A 39 2.45 -14.92 -29.45
CA VAL A 39 2.19 -14.37 -28.12
C VAL A 39 0.83 -13.68 -28.04
N ILE A 40 0.05 -14.04 -27.04
CA ILE A 40 -1.15 -13.28 -26.65
C ILE A 40 -0.73 -12.15 -25.72
N VAL A 41 -0.87 -10.90 -26.17
CA VAL A 41 -0.55 -9.71 -25.38
C VAL A 41 -1.83 -9.09 -24.82
N SER A 42 -1.99 -9.15 -23.50
CA SER A 42 -3.01 -8.41 -22.76
C SER A 42 -2.41 -7.16 -22.14
N VAL A 43 -3.14 -6.04 -22.17
CA VAL A 43 -2.66 -4.74 -21.68
C VAL A 43 -3.66 -4.10 -20.73
N THR A 44 -3.19 -3.60 -19.59
CA THR A 44 -3.92 -2.67 -18.71
C THR A 44 -3.24 -1.30 -18.82
N PRO A 45 -3.76 -0.36 -19.63
CA PRO A 45 -3.11 0.93 -19.86
C PRO A 45 -3.02 1.80 -18.60
N VAL A 46 -4.04 1.73 -17.75
CA VAL A 46 -4.14 2.50 -16.52
C VAL A 46 -4.78 1.61 -15.44
N ALA A 47 -3.98 1.21 -14.45
CA ALA A 47 -4.45 0.38 -13.33
C ALA A 47 -5.21 1.20 -12.26
N ASP A 48 -4.91 2.50 -12.12
CA ASP A 48 -5.63 3.45 -11.26
C ASP A 48 -6.29 4.57 -12.11
N PRO A 49 -7.44 4.28 -12.77
CA PRO A 49 -8.10 5.26 -13.65
C PRO A 49 -8.61 6.49 -12.89
N ASP A 50 -9.03 6.29 -11.64
CA ASP A 50 -9.51 7.32 -10.74
C ASP A 50 -8.42 8.35 -10.45
N GLY A 51 -7.21 7.91 -10.07
CA GLY A 51 -6.10 8.82 -9.86
C GLY A 51 -5.59 9.44 -11.16
N ARG A 52 -5.61 8.71 -12.27
CA ARG A 52 -5.23 9.25 -13.58
C ARG A 52 -6.07 10.46 -13.98
N ASP A 53 -7.40 10.37 -13.84
CA ASP A 53 -8.31 11.47 -14.13
C ASP A 53 -8.00 12.73 -13.30
N ARG A 54 -7.66 12.56 -12.02
CA ARG A 54 -7.27 13.66 -11.12
C ARG A 54 -5.93 14.28 -11.50
N VAL A 55 -4.94 13.46 -11.84
CA VAL A 55 -3.62 13.93 -12.30
C VAL A 55 -3.75 14.71 -13.60
N VAL A 56 -4.62 14.28 -14.51
CA VAL A 56 -4.90 14.98 -15.77
C VAL A 56 -5.55 16.34 -15.52
N ASP A 57 -6.62 16.41 -14.70
CA ASP A 57 -7.26 17.69 -14.35
C ASP A 57 -6.28 18.64 -13.65
N TRP A 58 -5.47 18.13 -12.71
CA TRP A 58 -4.46 18.91 -12.01
C TRP A 58 -3.39 19.48 -12.95
N PHE A 59 -2.93 18.67 -13.90
CA PHE A 59 -1.97 19.07 -14.92
C PHE A 59 -2.49 20.23 -15.77
N TYR A 60 -3.72 20.12 -16.29
CA TYR A 60 -4.30 21.18 -17.11
C TYR A 60 -4.59 22.46 -16.32
N LEU A 61 -5.00 22.33 -15.04
CA LEU A 61 -5.13 23.46 -14.15
C LEU A 61 -3.80 24.19 -13.96
N GLY A 62 -2.71 23.45 -13.74
CA GLY A 62 -1.36 24.01 -13.62
C GLY A 62 -0.91 24.76 -14.88
N LEU A 63 -1.17 24.20 -16.08
CA LEU A 63 -0.87 24.89 -17.34
C LEU A 63 -1.62 26.23 -17.48
N GLU A 64 -2.87 26.27 -17.04
CA GLU A 64 -3.67 27.50 -17.10
C GLU A 64 -3.21 28.54 -16.10
N ARG A 65 -2.86 28.12 -14.89
CA ARG A 65 -2.20 29.01 -13.92
C ARG A 65 -0.96 29.62 -14.54
N LYS A 66 -0.04 28.78 -15.02
CA LYS A 66 1.22 29.24 -15.64
C LYS A 66 0.97 30.20 -16.80
N ALA A 67 0.02 29.91 -17.68
CA ALA A 67 -0.31 30.80 -18.80
C ALA A 67 -0.84 32.18 -18.34
N LEU A 68 -1.63 32.22 -17.26
CA LEU A 68 -2.07 33.47 -16.65
C LEU A 68 -0.90 34.23 -16.01
N GLU A 69 0.02 33.53 -15.34
CA GLU A 69 1.21 34.14 -14.76
C GLU A 69 2.14 34.75 -15.82
N GLU A 70 2.36 34.03 -16.91
CA GLU A 70 3.15 34.51 -18.05
C GLU A 70 2.49 35.72 -18.73
N ALA A 71 1.15 35.79 -18.75
CA ALA A 71 0.41 36.94 -19.29
C ALA A 71 0.43 38.16 -18.36
N GLU A 72 0.58 37.97 -17.04
CA GLU A 72 0.66 39.03 -16.03
C GLU A 72 2.10 39.48 -15.73
N ALA A 73 3.11 38.74 -16.21
CA ALA A 73 4.50 39.11 -16.02
C ALA A 73 4.79 40.46 -16.72
N PRO A 74 5.37 41.46 -16.03
CA PRO A 74 5.78 42.69 -16.69
C PRO A 74 6.78 42.37 -17.80
N GLU A 75 6.68 43.05 -18.96
CA GLU A 75 7.63 42.89 -20.06
C GLU A 75 9.06 42.99 -19.52
N ALA A 76 9.78 41.87 -19.52
CA ALA A 76 11.17 41.86 -19.11
C ALA A 76 11.96 42.74 -20.10
N ASP A 77 12.62 43.78 -19.57
CA ASP A 77 13.52 44.63 -20.35
C ASP A 77 14.63 43.75 -20.93
N THR A 78 14.54 43.47 -22.24
CA THR A 78 15.40 42.54 -23.00
C THR A 78 16.87 42.98 -23.12
N ALA A 79 17.33 43.90 -22.28
CA ALA A 79 18.65 44.50 -22.31
C ALA A 79 19.55 44.05 -21.15
N ASN A 80 19.70 42.74 -20.92
CA ASN A 80 20.91 42.11 -20.35
C ASN A 80 20.68 40.60 -20.16
N GLN A 81 20.76 39.83 -21.24
CA GLN A 81 21.05 38.39 -21.18
C GLN A 81 22.38 38.14 -21.91
N ALA A 82 23.45 38.63 -21.31
CA ALA A 82 24.78 38.11 -21.52
C ALA A 82 25.48 38.14 -20.16
N ASP A 83 26.04 37.01 -19.78
CA ASP A 83 26.94 36.81 -18.64
C ASP A 83 26.30 36.52 -17.27
N SER A 84 26.04 35.23 -17.01
CA SER A 84 26.14 34.67 -15.65
C SER A 84 26.45 33.17 -15.67
N THR A 85 27.65 32.82 -16.15
CA THR A 85 28.30 31.57 -15.76
C THR A 85 29.02 31.79 -14.42
N ALA A 86 28.38 31.44 -13.30
CA ALA A 86 29.09 31.24 -12.04
C ALA A 86 28.27 30.36 -11.09
N ALA A 87 28.93 29.33 -10.59
CA ALA A 87 28.46 28.41 -9.56
C ALA A 87 28.21 29.15 -8.24
N ASP A 88 27.12 28.78 -7.56
CA ASP A 88 27.03 28.96 -6.12
C ASP A 88 26.34 27.73 -5.49
N SER A 89 27.07 27.10 -4.58
CA SER A 89 26.71 25.86 -3.90
C SER A 89 26.59 26.17 -2.41
N ALA A 90 25.38 26.47 -1.92
CA ALA A 90 24.99 26.33 -0.52
C ALA A 90 23.48 26.64 -0.32
N SER A 91 22.79 25.73 0.36
CA SER A 91 21.53 25.95 1.12
C SER A 91 20.40 26.76 0.46
N GLN A 92 19.73 26.20 -0.55
CA GLN A 92 18.50 26.77 -1.14
C GLN A 92 17.45 25.72 -1.51
N ASP A 93 17.03 24.86 -0.57
CA ASP A 93 15.91 23.94 -0.84
C ASP A 93 14.53 24.46 -0.44
N GLU A 94 14.41 25.59 0.26
CA GLU A 94 13.10 26.06 0.73
C GLU A 94 12.47 27.21 -0.07
N GLN A 95 13.16 27.79 -1.06
CA GLN A 95 12.59 28.91 -1.83
C GLN A 95 13.02 28.92 -3.30
N ARG A 96 12.72 27.86 -4.05
CA ARG A 96 12.67 27.97 -5.51
C ARG A 96 11.27 28.42 -5.94
N PRO A 97 11.09 29.63 -6.51
CA PRO A 97 9.83 30.02 -7.11
C PRO A 97 9.60 29.16 -8.36
N GLY A 98 8.54 28.37 -8.40
CA GLY A 98 8.09 27.68 -9.62
C GLY A 98 7.62 26.23 -9.46
N ARG A 99 8.01 25.49 -8.42
CA ARG A 99 7.55 24.11 -8.26
C ARG A 99 6.12 24.09 -7.73
N GLU A 100 5.14 23.77 -8.57
CA GLU A 100 3.77 23.56 -8.11
C GLU A 100 3.72 22.39 -7.09
N PRO A 101 2.76 22.30 -6.18
CA PRO A 101 2.58 21.09 -5.36
C PRO A 101 1.91 19.98 -6.18
N GLY A 102 2.12 18.74 -5.76
CA GLY A 102 1.46 17.58 -6.34
C GLY A 102 -0.05 17.61 -6.09
N VAL A 103 -0.85 16.87 -6.88
CA VAL A 103 -2.30 16.85 -6.66
C VAL A 103 -2.60 16.34 -5.25
N PRO A 104 -3.36 17.09 -4.43
CA PRO A 104 -3.61 16.74 -3.03
C PRO A 104 -4.22 15.36 -2.83
N TYR A 105 -5.06 14.87 -3.75
CA TYR A 105 -5.74 13.59 -3.62
C TYR A 105 -5.80 12.83 -4.93
N TRP A 106 -5.34 11.58 -4.92
CA TRP A 106 -5.37 10.68 -6.09
C TRP A 106 -6.58 9.74 -6.05
N GLY A 107 -7.11 9.45 -4.86
CA GLY A 107 -8.25 8.54 -4.69
C GLY A 107 -8.86 8.67 -3.30
N LYS A 108 -9.91 7.87 -3.03
CA LYS A 108 -10.62 7.92 -1.74
C LYS A 108 -9.71 7.59 -0.58
N TYR A 109 -8.90 6.55 -0.70
CA TYR A 109 -7.90 6.19 0.29
C TYR A 109 -6.53 6.74 -0.09
N VAL A 110 -6.50 7.92 -0.73
CA VAL A 110 -5.34 8.81 -0.94
C VAL A 110 -4.01 8.07 -0.90
N TYR A 111 -3.38 7.82 -2.05
CA TYR A 111 -2.00 7.30 -2.04
C TYR A 111 -1.84 5.97 -1.26
N HIS A 112 -2.94 5.24 -1.00
CA HIS A 112 -2.89 3.79 -0.82
C HIS A 112 -2.01 3.24 -1.94
N ASP A 113 -0.84 2.77 -1.56
CA ASP A 113 0.12 2.24 -2.51
C ASP A 113 -0.47 0.92 -3.03
N ASN A 114 -1.09 1.01 -4.21
CA ASN A 114 -1.66 -0.15 -4.91
C ASN A 114 -0.58 -1.20 -5.20
N ASN A 115 0.69 -0.82 -5.19
CA ASN A 115 1.84 -1.69 -5.31
C ASN A 115 2.35 -2.21 -3.95
N ARG A 116 1.57 -2.10 -2.86
CA ARG A 116 1.84 -2.72 -1.54
C ARG A 116 0.62 -3.44 -0.96
N ASP A 117 -0.41 -3.68 -1.77
CA ASP A 117 -1.69 -4.22 -1.32
C ASP A 117 -1.72 -5.76 -1.31
N ILE A 118 -0.92 -6.37 -0.43
CA ILE A 118 -0.93 -7.83 -0.24
C ILE A 118 -2.29 -8.38 0.18
N ASN A 119 -3.12 -7.53 0.79
CA ASN A 119 -4.46 -7.86 1.26
C ASN A 119 -5.51 -7.82 0.12
N ILE A 120 -5.13 -7.36 -1.07
CA ILE A 120 -6.01 -7.19 -2.23
C ILE A 120 -7.29 -6.45 -1.79
N SER A 121 -7.09 -5.34 -1.07
CA SER A 121 -8.12 -4.55 -0.43
C SER A 121 -8.91 -3.68 -1.41
N GLN A 122 -8.27 -3.20 -2.48
CA GLN A 122 -8.91 -2.32 -3.46
C GLN A 122 -9.65 -3.06 -4.57
N GLN A 123 -10.75 -2.49 -5.06
CA GLN A 123 -11.56 -3.08 -6.13
C GLN A 123 -10.78 -3.22 -7.45
N SER A 124 -9.96 -2.22 -7.82
CA SER A 124 -9.10 -2.28 -9.00
C SER A 124 -8.08 -3.41 -8.90
N MET A 125 -7.49 -3.60 -7.71
CA MET A 125 -6.53 -4.67 -7.46
C MET A 125 -7.18 -6.04 -7.54
N ARG A 126 -8.38 -6.21 -6.93
CA ARG A 126 -9.18 -7.44 -7.06
C ARG A 126 -9.53 -7.78 -8.49
N ALA A 127 -9.87 -6.79 -9.31
CA ALA A 127 -10.20 -7.03 -10.72
C ALA A 127 -8.98 -7.51 -11.51
N LEU A 128 -7.79 -6.98 -11.24
CA LEU A 128 -6.55 -7.39 -11.89
C LEU A 128 -6.08 -8.77 -11.43
N THR A 129 -6.17 -9.08 -10.13
CA THR A 129 -5.80 -10.39 -9.60
C THR A 129 -6.80 -11.48 -10.01
N ASP A 130 -8.10 -11.21 -10.01
CA ASP A 130 -9.14 -12.14 -10.52
C ASP A 130 -8.93 -12.47 -12.01
N TRP A 131 -8.58 -11.45 -12.81
CA TRP A 131 -8.17 -11.67 -14.20
C TRP A 131 -6.91 -12.55 -14.28
N TYR A 132 -5.89 -12.30 -13.45
CA TYR A 132 -4.68 -13.12 -13.42
C TYR A 132 -4.99 -14.58 -13.10
N TYR A 133 -5.81 -14.85 -12.08
CA TYR A 133 -6.23 -16.20 -11.69
C TYR A 133 -7.10 -16.90 -12.72
N THR A 134 -7.70 -16.16 -13.65
CA THR A 134 -8.45 -16.76 -14.76
C THR A 134 -7.52 -17.05 -15.93
N ALA A 135 -6.69 -16.08 -16.31
CA ALA A 135 -5.88 -16.12 -17.53
C ALA A 135 -4.54 -16.85 -17.38
N HIS A 136 -4.00 -16.94 -16.15
CA HIS A 136 -2.70 -17.53 -15.82
C HIS A 136 -1.56 -17.12 -16.78
N PRO A 137 -1.32 -15.80 -16.99
CA PRO A 137 -0.26 -15.37 -17.88
C PRO A 137 1.11 -15.75 -17.28
N PRO A 138 2.01 -16.43 -18.02
CA PRO A 138 3.34 -16.78 -17.50
C PRO A 138 4.22 -15.58 -17.15
N VAL A 139 3.93 -14.42 -17.75
CA VAL A 139 4.68 -13.18 -17.55
C VAL A 139 3.70 -12.04 -17.28
N MET A 140 3.93 -11.33 -16.18
CA MET A 140 3.31 -10.04 -15.86
C MET A 140 4.40 -8.97 -15.84
N HIS A 141 4.20 -7.86 -16.55
CA HIS A 141 5.17 -6.79 -16.65
C HIS A 141 4.54 -5.50 -16.14
N ASP A 142 5.06 -5.00 -15.01
CA ASP A 142 4.62 -3.75 -14.37
C ASP A 142 5.57 -2.59 -14.70
N LEU A 143 5.03 -1.46 -15.11
CA LEU A 143 5.81 -0.33 -15.63
C LEU A 143 5.72 0.87 -14.69
N HIS A 144 6.86 1.24 -14.11
CA HIS A 144 6.98 2.33 -13.13
C HIS A 144 7.96 3.43 -13.55
N GLU A 145 7.92 4.54 -12.80
CA GLU A 145 8.78 5.70 -13.02
C GLU A 145 9.41 6.28 -11.74
N SER A 146 10.58 5.76 -11.37
CA SER A 146 11.43 6.42 -10.37
C SER A 146 12.93 6.35 -10.69
N GLY A 147 13.33 5.46 -11.60
CA GLY A 147 14.73 5.12 -11.88
C GLY A 147 15.47 6.14 -12.76
N THR A 148 16.80 6.10 -12.74
CA THR A 148 17.62 6.90 -13.66
C THR A 148 17.67 6.25 -15.04
N LEU A 149 17.14 6.92 -16.05
CA LEU A 149 16.93 6.43 -17.42
C LEU A 149 16.08 5.16 -17.45
N LEU A 150 16.64 3.94 -17.43
CA LEU A 150 15.84 2.71 -17.37
C LEU A 150 16.52 1.61 -16.58
N TYR A 151 15.88 1.20 -15.49
CA TYR A 151 16.15 -0.07 -14.82
C TYR A 151 15.25 -1.17 -15.38
N THR A 152 15.84 -2.32 -15.73
CA THR A 152 15.09 -3.56 -15.96
C THR A 152 15.37 -4.57 -14.86
N TYR A 153 14.30 -5.07 -14.25
CA TYR A 153 14.37 -6.03 -13.14
C TYR A 153 14.96 -7.39 -13.57
N SER A 154 15.91 -7.88 -12.77
CA SER A 154 16.62 -9.17 -12.93
C SER A 154 16.60 -10.09 -11.72
N GLY A 155 15.97 -9.68 -10.61
CA GLY A 155 16.25 -10.26 -9.30
C GLY A 155 17.58 -9.77 -8.73
N GLY A 156 17.57 -9.42 -7.45
CA GLY A 156 18.72 -9.02 -6.64
C GLY A 156 18.98 -10.05 -5.53
N PRO A 157 20.23 -10.21 -5.09
CA PRO A 157 20.54 -11.03 -3.93
C PRO A 157 20.25 -10.27 -2.61
N PRO A 158 19.97 -10.99 -1.51
CA PRO A 158 19.80 -12.44 -1.42
C PRO A 158 18.44 -12.86 -1.99
N GLN A 159 18.39 -14.01 -2.65
CA GLN A 159 17.15 -14.53 -3.24
C GLN A 159 16.24 -15.10 -2.14
N ASN A 160 14.93 -14.89 -2.26
CA ASN A 160 13.95 -15.54 -1.39
C ASN A 160 13.97 -17.07 -1.64
N PRO A 161 14.32 -17.90 -0.64
CA PRO A 161 14.45 -19.35 -0.82
C PRO A 161 13.11 -20.06 -1.08
N ASN A 162 11.98 -19.41 -0.82
CA ASN A 162 10.65 -19.98 -1.10
C ASN A 162 10.22 -19.81 -2.56
N LEU A 163 10.91 -18.97 -3.34
CA LEU A 163 10.64 -18.85 -4.77
C LEU A 163 11.48 -19.87 -5.55
N ASP A 164 10.92 -20.40 -6.63
CA ASP A 164 11.61 -21.41 -7.43
C ASP A 164 12.87 -20.83 -8.09
N PRO A 165 14.06 -21.49 -8.00
CA PRO A 165 15.31 -20.97 -8.54
C PRO A 165 15.31 -20.76 -10.06
N VAL A 166 14.40 -21.41 -10.81
CA VAL A 166 14.21 -21.14 -12.24
C VAL A 166 13.82 -19.68 -12.47
N LEU A 167 13.01 -19.07 -11.59
CA LEU A 167 12.59 -17.67 -11.69
C LEU A 167 13.80 -16.73 -11.77
N PHE A 168 14.75 -16.88 -10.85
CA PHE A 168 15.91 -16.00 -10.78
C PHE A 168 16.89 -16.20 -11.95
N SER A 169 16.82 -17.33 -12.64
CA SER A 169 17.54 -17.56 -13.89
C SER A 169 16.84 -16.89 -15.08
N GLU A 170 15.50 -16.97 -15.14
CA GLU A 170 14.71 -16.34 -16.20
C GLU A 170 14.75 -14.82 -16.16
N LEU A 171 14.69 -14.22 -14.96
CA LEU A 171 14.72 -12.77 -14.79
C LEU A 171 15.98 -12.15 -15.41
N ALA A 172 17.15 -12.73 -15.11
CA ALA A 172 18.42 -12.30 -15.67
C ALA A 172 18.51 -12.55 -17.19
N TRP A 173 17.89 -13.62 -17.71
CA TRP A 173 17.84 -13.88 -19.15
C TRP A 173 17.08 -12.77 -19.90
N PHE A 174 15.89 -12.40 -19.41
CA PHE A 174 15.11 -11.29 -19.96
C PHE A 174 15.85 -9.96 -19.84
N SER A 175 16.37 -9.61 -18.66
CA SER A 175 17.01 -8.31 -18.44
C SER A 175 18.28 -8.12 -19.26
N ASN A 176 19.10 -9.17 -19.41
CA ASN A 176 20.30 -9.12 -20.25
C ASN A 176 19.95 -8.98 -21.74
N TRP A 177 18.88 -9.65 -22.19
CA TRP A 177 18.39 -9.48 -23.56
C TRP A 177 17.93 -8.04 -23.82
N GLU A 178 17.11 -7.48 -22.93
CA GLU A 178 16.63 -6.10 -23.02
C GLU A 178 17.81 -5.11 -23.02
N MET A 179 18.72 -5.22 -22.06
CA MET A 179 19.92 -4.39 -22.00
C MET A 179 20.73 -4.47 -23.31
N SER A 180 20.89 -5.67 -23.88
CA SER A 180 21.58 -5.87 -25.16
C SER A 180 20.86 -5.18 -26.32
N GLN A 181 19.53 -5.28 -26.41
CA GLN A 181 18.76 -4.62 -27.47
C GLN A 181 18.83 -3.10 -27.34
N LEU A 182 18.60 -2.53 -26.15
CA LEU A 182 18.63 -1.09 -25.97
C LEU A 182 20.03 -0.50 -26.19
N THR A 183 21.08 -1.24 -25.79
CA THR A 183 22.47 -0.90 -26.13
C THR A 183 22.71 -0.87 -27.64
N LYS A 184 22.21 -1.88 -28.36
CA LYS A 184 22.29 -1.95 -29.83
C LYS A 184 21.57 -0.77 -30.51
N TRP A 185 20.48 -0.28 -29.92
CA TRP A 185 19.73 0.90 -30.40
C TRP A 185 20.35 2.24 -29.96
N GLY A 186 21.48 2.23 -29.25
CA GLY A 186 22.16 3.45 -28.84
C GLY A 186 21.50 4.16 -27.66
N MET A 187 20.69 3.45 -26.85
CA MET A 187 19.97 4.03 -25.71
C MET A 187 20.83 3.97 -24.44
N PRO A 188 21.35 5.12 -23.95
CA PRO A 188 22.24 5.14 -22.79
C PRO A 188 21.54 4.79 -21.48
N GLY A 189 22.32 4.39 -20.47
CA GLY A 189 21.83 4.33 -19.09
C GLY A 189 20.80 3.25 -18.76
N VAL A 190 20.70 2.22 -19.59
CA VAL A 190 19.94 1.02 -19.26
C VAL A 190 20.79 0.13 -18.35
N TYR A 191 20.19 -0.37 -17.27
CA TYR A 191 20.88 -1.19 -16.26
C TYR A 191 19.99 -2.24 -15.63
N THR A 192 20.61 -3.20 -14.96
CA THR A 192 19.97 -4.31 -14.26
C THR A 192 20.80 -4.71 -13.03
N HIS A 193 20.43 -5.80 -12.33
CA HIS A 193 21.04 -6.27 -11.07
C HIS A 193 20.91 -5.34 -9.88
N ALA A 194 19.95 -4.42 -9.87
CA ALA A 194 19.88 -3.37 -8.87
C ALA A 194 19.38 -3.85 -7.48
N PHE A 195 18.26 -3.30 -7.02
CA PHE A 195 17.88 -3.37 -5.60
C PHE A 195 16.82 -4.43 -5.27
N MET A 196 15.90 -4.74 -6.19
CA MET A 196 14.73 -5.56 -5.86
C MET A 196 15.10 -7.04 -5.70
N ASP A 197 14.82 -7.63 -4.54
CA ASP A 197 15.30 -8.94 -4.11
C ASP A 197 14.22 -10.06 -4.15
N GLY A 198 12.94 -9.68 -4.26
CA GLY A 198 11.80 -10.61 -4.32
C GLY A 198 11.38 -11.20 -2.97
N TRP A 199 11.75 -10.57 -1.84
CA TRP A 199 11.32 -11.02 -0.52
C TRP A 199 9.90 -10.60 -0.17
N SER A 200 9.53 -9.35 -0.44
CA SER A 200 8.16 -8.87 -0.18
C SER A 200 7.16 -9.50 -1.17
N PRO A 201 6.14 -10.24 -0.70
CA PRO A 201 5.09 -10.76 -1.57
C PRO A 201 4.02 -9.70 -1.92
N GLY A 202 4.20 -8.45 -1.49
CA GLY A 202 3.13 -7.43 -1.45
C GLY A 202 2.98 -6.53 -2.68
N TYR A 203 3.88 -6.60 -3.67
CA TYR A 203 3.69 -5.84 -4.93
C TYR A 203 2.55 -6.43 -5.74
N LEU A 204 1.78 -5.59 -6.46
CA LEU A 204 0.71 -6.11 -7.33
C LEU A 204 1.28 -7.07 -8.38
N GLY A 205 2.38 -6.68 -9.04
CA GLY A 205 3.08 -7.55 -9.99
C GLY A 205 3.59 -8.87 -9.38
N SER A 206 3.79 -8.93 -8.06
CA SER A 206 4.18 -10.15 -7.35
C SER A 206 3.17 -11.26 -7.48
N VAL A 207 1.90 -10.95 -7.77
CA VAL A 207 0.90 -11.98 -8.07
C VAL A 207 1.44 -12.97 -9.09
N SER A 208 2.29 -12.54 -10.02
CA SER A 208 2.89 -13.43 -10.98
C SER A 208 3.86 -14.44 -10.37
N TYR A 209 4.95 -14.01 -9.72
CA TYR A 209 5.89 -14.97 -9.15
C TYR A 209 5.33 -15.72 -7.93
N ASN A 210 4.38 -15.12 -7.20
CA ASN A 210 3.62 -15.78 -6.15
C ASN A 210 2.81 -16.97 -6.69
N HIS A 211 2.45 -16.94 -7.97
CA HIS A 211 1.70 -17.99 -8.67
C HIS A 211 2.55 -18.65 -9.77
N ASN A 212 3.85 -18.85 -9.50
CA ASN A 212 4.81 -19.56 -10.35
C ASN A 212 5.06 -18.93 -11.74
N GLY A 213 4.66 -17.67 -11.94
CA GLY A 213 4.96 -16.86 -13.12
C GLY A 213 6.24 -16.03 -12.97
N ILE A 214 6.38 -15.03 -13.83
CA ILE A 214 7.48 -14.06 -13.81
C ILE A 214 6.89 -12.66 -13.68
N MET A 215 7.25 -11.95 -12.61
CA MET A 215 7.09 -10.49 -12.56
C MET A 215 8.29 -9.84 -13.24
N LYS A 216 8.04 -9.12 -14.32
CA LYS A 216 8.96 -8.14 -14.88
C LYS A 216 8.57 -6.75 -14.39
N MET A 217 9.56 -5.89 -14.25
CA MET A 217 9.34 -4.51 -13.83
C MET A 217 10.35 -3.58 -14.49
N TYR A 218 9.89 -2.40 -14.89
CA TYR A 218 10.75 -1.27 -15.24
C TYR A 218 10.63 -0.14 -14.23
N GLU A 219 11.77 0.50 -13.93
CA GLU A 219 11.81 1.82 -13.31
C GLU A 219 12.45 2.79 -14.29
N THR A 220 11.63 3.65 -14.89
CA THR A 220 12.06 4.59 -15.93
C THR A 220 12.18 6.00 -15.38
N GLN A 221 13.05 6.82 -15.96
CA GLN A 221 13.14 8.23 -15.63
C GLN A 221 11.81 8.93 -15.89
N SER A 222 11.27 9.58 -14.87
CA SER A 222 10.12 10.46 -15.06
C SER A 222 10.53 11.66 -15.93
N PRO A 223 9.65 12.11 -16.85
CA PRO A 223 9.94 13.19 -17.79
C PRO A 223 10.04 14.58 -17.14
N ARG A 224 10.85 15.49 -17.73
CA ARG A 224 11.11 16.87 -17.25
C ARG A 224 10.61 18.00 -18.14
N ASP A 225 10.09 17.69 -19.34
CA ASP A 225 9.63 18.65 -20.35
C ASP A 225 8.34 19.39 -19.97
N VAL A 226 7.79 19.10 -18.80
CA VAL A 226 6.81 19.92 -18.09
C VAL A 226 7.18 19.89 -16.62
N ASP A 227 6.82 20.94 -15.88
CA ASP A 227 7.09 21.06 -14.44
C ASP A 227 6.25 20.07 -13.62
N LEU A 228 6.46 18.77 -13.85
CA LEU A 228 5.92 17.62 -13.15
C LEU A 228 6.78 17.27 -11.93
N ASP A 229 7.90 17.97 -11.72
CA ASP A 229 8.65 17.92 -10.47
C ASP A 229 7.73 18.26 -9.29
N SER A 230 6.69 19.05 -9.54
CA SER A 230 5.55 19.29 -8.66
C SER A 230 4.78 18.04 -8.20
N LEU A 231 4.47 17.14 -9.14
CA LEU A 231 3.68 15.92 -8.92
C LEU A 231 4.45 14.81 -8.20
N ARG A 232 5.79 14.81 -8.26
CA ARG A 232 6.66 13.79 -7.63
C ARG A 232 6.92 13.99 -6.14
N THR A 233 6.67 15.18 -5.60
CA THR A 233 7.17 15.55 -4.25
C THR A 233 6.48 14.83 -3.09
N ALA A 234 5.49 13.98 -3.34
CA ALA A 234 4.88 13.13 -2.32
C ALA A 234 5.45 11.70 -2.25
N GLN A 235 6.28 11.28 -3.21
CA GLN A 235 7.03 10.01 -3.12
C GLN A 235 8.31 10.12 -2.28
N ALA A 236 8.80 11.33 -2.02
CA ALA A 236 9.94 11.56 -1.15
C ALA A 236 9.45 11.79 0.28
N LYS A 237 9.80 10.89 1.20
CA LYS A 237 9.59 11.09 2.64
C LYS A 237 10.19 12.44 3.08
N GLY A 238 9.55 13.07 4.07
CA GLY A 238 10.10 14.25 4.74
C GLY A 238 11.46 13.94 5.35
N ASP A 239 12.49 14.64 4.89
CA ASP A 239 13.82 14.62 5.47
C ASP A 239 13.79 15.32 6.85
N ASP A 240 14.12 14.60 7.92
CA ASP A 240 14.36 15.16 9.26
C ASP A 240 15.86 15.56 9.37
N PRO A 241 16.22 16.85 9.52
CA PRO A 241 17.61 17.30 9.43
C PRO A 241 18.51 16.94 10.63
N GLU A 242 18.00 16.35 11.72
CA GLU A 242 18.76 16.17 12.98
C GLU A 242 19.06 14.71 13.40
N ALA A 243 18.89 13.73 12.53
CA ALA A 243 19.35 12.35 12.80
C ALA A 243 20.83 12.15 12.38
N GLY A 244 21.76 12.41 13.30
CA GLY A 244 23.18 12.16 13.11
C GLY A 244 23.53 10.70 12.78
N GLU A 245 24.34 10.51 11.73
CA GLU A 245 25.19 9.35 11.37
C GLU A 245 24.85 7.98 12.01
N LYS A 246 23.68 7.38 11.73
CA LYS A 246 23.47 5.92 11.89
C LYS A 246 22.47 5.33 10.87
N ALA A 247 23.01 4.57 9.93
CA ALA A 247 22.42 3.40 9.26
C ALA A 247 21.13 3.54 8.40
N ASP A 248 21.25 4.20 7.23
CA ASP A 248 20.65 3.99 5.87
C ASP A 248 19.50 2.95 5.59
N SER A 249 18.41 2.83 6.37
CA SER A 249 17.28 1.97 5.96
C SER A 249 16.74 2.36 4.56
N ALA A 250 16.40 1.36 3.74
CA ALA A 250 16.07 1.47 2.31
C ALA A 250 14.72 2.16 2.00
N THR A 251 14.27 3.08 2.85
CA THR A 251 12.98 3.78 2.67
C THR A 251 13.11 5.22 2.17
N GLU A 252 14.30 5.63 1.69
CA GLU A 252 14.54 6.95 1.12
C GLU A 252 14.51 6.93 -0.41
N ILE A 253 13.37 7.31 -1.01
CA ILE A 253 13.36 7.92 -2.34
C ILE A 253 13.90 9.33 -2.17
N ARG A 254 15.22 9.51 -2.33
CA ARG A 254 15.83 10.84 -2.31
C ARG A 254 15.41 11.64 -3.55
N PRO A 255 15.02 12.92 -3.42
CA PRO A 255 15.00 13.81 -4.56
C PRO A 255 16.43 13.95 -5.08
N THR A 256 16.65 13.68 -6.35
CA THR A 256 17.95 13.88 -7.00
C THR A 256 18.27 15.38 -7.05
N ARG A 257 18.83 15.94 -5.96
CA ARG A 257 19.67 17.13 -6.04
C ARG A 257 20.80 16.83 -7.03
N TYR A 258 21.05 17.74 -7.97
CA TYR A 258 22.09 17.61 -8.99
C TYR A 258 23.45 17.34 -8.33
N MET A 259 23.92 16.09 -8.41
CA MET A 259 25.20 15.61 -7.87
C MET A 259 25.90 14.78 -8.94
N GLY A 260 26.42 15.45 -9.98
CA GLY A 260 27.24 14.81 -11.02
C GLY A 260 26.53 13.69 -11.80
N ALA A 261 27.25 13.06 -12.73
CA ALA A 261 26.72 11.92 -13.49
C ALA A 261 26.15 10.86 -12.52
N PRO A 262 24.89 10.41 -12.69
CA PRO A 262 24.26 9.52 -11.72
C PRO A 262 24.92 8.14 -11.78
N THR A 263 25.76 7.86 -10.78
CA THR A 263 26.54 6.61 -10.69
C THR A 263 25.69 5.38 -10.36
N GLY A 264 24.35 5.46 -10.35
CA GLY A 264 23.48 4.32 -10.06
C GLY A 264 23.77 3.62 -8.73
N ARG A 265 24.41 4.27 -7.75
CA ARG A 265 24.56 3.71 -6.41
C ARG A 265 23.18 3.65 -5.75
N GLY A 266 22.56 2.47 -5.75
CA GLY A 266 21.44 2.19 -4.85
C GLY A 266 21.90 2.25 -3.39
N GLY A 267 20.95 2.46 -2.47
CA GLY A 267 21.22 2.64 -1.04
C GLY A 267 22.28 1.67 -0.50
N GLY A 268 23.42 2.21 -0.05
CA GLY A 268 24.51 1.47 0.59
C GLY A 268 25.60 0.86 -0.31
N GLN A 269 25.52 0.94 -1.65
CA GLN A 269 26.49 0.23 -2.52
C GLN A 269 27.70 1.09 -2.94
N LEU A 270 28.91 0.52 -2.82
CA LEU A 270 30.18 1.20 -3.11
C LEU A 270 30.49 1.37 -4.61
N ARG A 271 29.79 0.65 -5.51
CA ARG A 271 30.08 0.59 -6.96
C ARG A 271 28.84 0.90 -7.80
N GLU A 272 29.07 1.42 -9.00
CA GLU A 272 28.04 1.68 -10.02
C GLU A 272 27.56 0.36 -10.68
N TRP A 273 26.25 0.28 -10.96
CA TRP A 273 25.67 -0.82 -11.73
C TRP A 273 26.21 -0.85 -13.17
N TYR A 274 26.41 -2.05 -13.70
CA TYR A 274 26.88 -2.21 -15.08
C TYR A 274 25.86 -1.62 -16.08
N ARG A 275 26.37 -0.89 -17.07
CA ARG A 275 25.61 -0.27 -18.16
C ARG A 275 26.29 -0.59 -19.49
N GLY A 276 25.49 -0.98 -20.50
CA GLY A 276 26.02 -1.20 -21.86
C GLY A 276 26.49 0.08 -22.54
N LEU A 277 25.87 1.22 -22.21
CA LEU A 277 26.25 2.55 -22.67
C LEU A 277 26.28 3.53 -21.48
N PRO A 278 27.30 4.40 -21.38
CA PRO A 278 27.41 5.37 -20.29
C PRO A 278 26.25 6.38 -20.34
N VAL A 279 25.95 7.01 -19.21
CA VAL A 279 24.94 8.07 -19.09
C VAL A 279 25.56 9.40 -19.56
N PRO A 280 25.06 10.05 -20.62
CA PRO A 280 25.48 11.42 -20.96
C PRO A 280 25.18 12.39 -19.82
N GLU A 281 26.04 13.41 -19.67
CA GLU A 281 25.97 14.37 -18.55
C GLU A 281 24.61 15.08 -18.45
N ASP A 282 23.98 15.37 -19.58
CA ASP A 282 22.71 16.07 -19.70
C ASP A 282 21.50 15.14 -19.91
N ALA A 283 21.70 13.81 -19.95
CA ALA A 283 20.64 12.87 -20.32
C ALA A 283 19.43 12.91 -19.39
N VAL A 284 19.66 13.09 -18.09
CA VAL A 284 18.58 13.23 -17.10
C VAL A 284 17.93 14.61 -17.19
N ALA A 285 18.73 15.66 -17.43
CA ALA A 285 18.21 17.02 -17.57
C ALA A 285 17.30 17.19 -18.79
N ASN A 286 17.61 16.47 -19.87
CA ASN A 286 16.90 16.54 -21.14
C ASN A 286 15.92 15.38 -21.36
N PHE A 287 15.60 14.60 -20.32
CA PHE A 287 14.70 13.46 -20.45
C PHE A 287 13.24 13.90 -20.61
N THR A 288 12.70 13.77 -21.81
CA THR A 288 11.33 14.18 -22.18
C THR A 288 10.31 13.05 -22.01
N ARG A 289 9.01 13.37 -22.08
CA ARG A 289 7.92 12.37 -22.20
C ARG A 289 8.13 11.42 -23.37
N ARG A 290 8.62 11.92 -24.50
CA ARG A 290 8.94 11.06 -25.64
C ARG A 290 10.12 10.15 -25.35
N ASN A 291 11.12 10.58 -24.59
CA ASN A 291 12.18 9.69 -24.13
C ASN A 291 11.60 8.58 -23.26
N ASN A 292 10.77 8.91 -22.26
CA ASN A 292 10.12 7.92 -21.41
C ASN A 292 9.39 6.83 -22.23
N VAL A 293 8.49 7.26 -23.13
CA VAL A 293 7.76 6.37 -24.04
C VAL A 293 8.70 5.51 -24.87
N ASN A 294 9.75 6.10 -25.48
CA ASN A 294 10.69 5.38 -26.32
C ASN A 294 11.49 4.32 -25.52
N TYR A 295 11.92 4.62 -24.30
CA TYR A 295 12.66 3.68 -23.45
C TYR A 295 11.79 2.49 -23.06
N MET A 296 10.58 2.76 -22.54
CA MET A 296 9.67 1.70 -22.13
C MET A 296 9.22 0.86 -23.34
N GLU A 297 8.83 1.48 -24.45
CA GLU A 297 8.35 0.75 -25.62
C GLU A 297 9.44 -0.12 -26.26
N THR A 298 10.66 0.40 -26.36
CA THR A 298 11.80 -0.39 -26.87
C THR A 298 12.11 -1.57 -25.95
N GLY A 299 12.04 -1.37 -24.64
CA GLY A 299 12.14 -2.45 -23.65
C GLY A 299 11.07 -3.50 -23.83
N VAL A 300 9.80 -3.11 -23.74
CA VAL A 300 8.66 -4.03 -23.82
C VAL A 300 8.63 -4.79 -25.14
N LEU A 301 8.88 -4.13 -26.28
CA LEU A 301 8.98 -4.81 -27.57
C LEU A 301 10.14 -5.80 -27.62
N SER A 302 11.26 -5.51 -26.96
CA SER A 302 12.39 -6.45 -26.85
C SER A 302 12.02 -7.68 -26.01
N SER A 303 11.30 -7.51 -24.89
CA SER A 303 10.82 -8.63 -24.06
C SER A 303 9.79 -9.47 -24.81
N LEU A 304 8.86 -8.83 -25.51
CA LEU A 304 7.86 -9.51 -26.35
C LEU A 304 8.53 -10.28 -27.49
N GLN A 305 9.55 -9.69 -28.13
CA GLN A 305 10.33 -10.37 -29.15
C GLN A 305 11.02 -11.63 -28.60
N LEU A 306 11.62 -11.55 -27.41
CA LEU A 306 12.24 -12.72 -26.77
C LEU A 306 11.21 -13.81 -26.50
N THR A 307 10.08 -13.42 -25.92
CA THR A 307 8.96 -14.32 -25.61
C THR A 307 8.45 -15.02 -26.88
N ALA A 308 8.26 -14.26 -27.97
CA ALA A 308 7.82 -14.78 -29.25
C ALA A 308 8.84 -15.71 -29.93
N GLY A 309 10.13 -15.54 -29.65
CA GLY A 309 11.19 -16.42 -30.12
C GLY A 309 11.30 -17.74 -29.35
N PHE A 310 10.83 -17.78 -28.10
CA PHE A 310 10.93 -18.94 -27.21
C PHE A 310 9.64 -19.21 -26.41
N PRO A 311 8.44 -19.26 -27.05
CA PRO A 311 7.18 -19.35 -26.32
C PRO A 311 7.04 -20.68 -25.56
N GLU A 312 7.54 -21.77 -26.14
CA GLU A 312 7.53 -23.09 -25.51
C GLU A 312 8.37 -23.12 -24.24
N LEU A 313 9.55 -22.47 -24.22
CA LEU A 313 10.42 -22.41 -23.04
C LEU A 313 9.77 -21.60 -21.91
N VAL A 314 9.11 -20.48 -22.23
CA VAL A 314 8.39 -19.67 -21.23
C VAL A 314 7.25 -20.47 -20.59
N LEU A 315 6.49 -21.22 -21.40
CA LEU A 315 5.42 -22.10 -20.90
C LEU A 315 5.97 -23.30 -20.12
N GLU A 316 7.06 -23.91 -20.59
CA GLU A 316 7.73 -25.02 -19.92
C GLU A 316 8.22 -24.59 -18.53
N ASN A 317 8.89 -23.45 -18.42
CA ASN A 317 9.37 -22.95 -17.13
C ASN A 317 8.22 -22.59 -16.18
N PHE A 318 7.11 -22.04 -16.67
CA PHE A 318 5.91 -21.82 -15.85
C PHE A 318 5.35 -23.13 -15.29
N TYR A 319 5.28 -24.16 -16.15
CA TYR A 319 4.86 -25.50 -15.76
C TYR A 319 5.85 -26.16 -14.76
N ILE A 320 7.15 -26.08 -15.02
CA ILE A 320 8.19 -26.66 -14.14
C ILE A 320 8.13 -26.03 -12.75
N LYS A 321 8.06 -24.69 -12.65
CA LYS A 321 7.97 -24.01 -11.35
C LYS A 321 6.72 -24.46 -10.57
N SER A 322 5.59 -24.63 -11.26
CA SER A 322 4.35 -25.13 -10.66
C SER A 322 4.45 -26.60 -10.21
N ARG A 323 5.08 -27.46 -11.02
CA ARG A 323 5.32 -28.87 -10.67
C ARG A 323 6.24 -28.98 -9.46
N ASN A 324 7.36 -28.25 -9.47
CA ASN A 324 8.33 -28.27 -8.38
C ASN A 324 7.68 -27.82 -7.06
N SER A 325 6.75 -26.86 -7.08
CA SER A 325 6.01 -26.42 -5.87
C SER A 325 5.25 -27.59 -5.21
N ILE A 326 4.59 -28.42 -6.02
CA ILE A 326 3.88 -29.62 -5.56
C ILE A 326 4.86 -30.70 -5.10
N GLU A 327 5.96 -30.90 -5.83
CA GLU A 327 6.98 -31.91 -5.51
C GLU A 327 7.67 -31.60 -4.18
N ASP A 328 8.15 -30.37 -3.99
CA ASP A 328 8.77 -29.91 -2.75
C ASP A 328 7.81 -30.07 -1.55
N GLY A 329 6.55 -29.65 -1.71
CA GLY A 329 5.53 -29.81 -0.65
C GLY A 329 5.19 -31.26 -0.30
N ARG A 330 5.61 -32.24 -1.11
CA ARG A 330 5.51 -33.68 -0.81
C ARG A 330 6.78 -34.26 -0.20
N SER A 331 7.94 -33.72 -0.53
CA SER A 331 9.24 -34.30 -0.15
C SER A 331 9.91 -33.62 1.03
N ASP A 332 9.73 -32.32 1.18
CA ASP A 332 10.52 -31.48 2.06
C ASP A 332 9.65 -30.83 3.14
N PRO A 333 10.06 -30.87 4.42
CA PRO A 333 9.35 -30.17 5.47
C PRO A 333 9.50 -28.63 5.33
N PRO A 334 8.51 -27.86 5.82
CA PRO A 334 7.26 -28.35 6.38
C PRO A 334 6.29 -28.91 5.33
N PHE A 335 5.47 -29.89 5.69
CA PHE A 335 4.48 -30.50 4.80
C PHE A 335 3.12 -29.76 4.82
N GLY A 336 2.89 -28.91 5.82
CA GLY A 336 1.68 -28.11 5.92
C GLY A 336 1.69 -27.17 7.12
N TYR A 337 0.61 -26.40 7.23
CA TYR A 337 0.33 -25.51 8.35
C TYR A 337 -1.07 -25.76 8.88
N VAL A 338 -1.21 -25.89 10.20
CA VAL A 338 -2.51 -25.94 10.88
C VAL A 338 -2.81 -24.61 11.52
N ILE A 339 -4.01 -24.08 11.26
CA ILE A 339 -4.57 -22.90 11.92
C ILE A 339 -5.66 -23.41 12.87
N PRO A 340 -5.37 -23.56 14.18
CA PRO A 340 -6.28 -24.19 15.13
C PRO A 340 -7.54 -23.37 15.37
N VAL A 341 -8.57 -24.03 15.90
CA VAL A 341 -9.68 -23.31 16.55
C VAL A 341 -9.12 -22.60 17.79
N GLN A 342 -9.32 -21.28 17.85
CA GLN A 342 -8.74 -20.43 18.87
C GLN A 342 -9.76 -19.43 19.42
N ARG A 343 -9.34 -18.68 20.44
CA ARG A 343 -10.20 -17.78 21.22
C ARG A 343 -10.95 -16.75 20.37
N ASP A 344 -10.30 -16.19 19.35
CA ASP A 344 -10.91 -15.26 18.40
C ASP A 344 -10.86 -15.84 16.98
N MET A 345 -12.00 -16.39 16.57
CA MET A 345 -12.16 -16.95 15.23
C MET A 345 -12.34 -15.89 14.15
N THR A 346 -12.64 -14.62 14.49
CA THR A 346 -12.77 -13.55 13.48
C THR A 346 -11.45 -13.27 12.78
N ARG A 347 -10.33 -13.43 13.49
CA ARG A 347 -8.97 -13.30 12.93
C ARG A 347 -8.57 -14.50 12.07
N VAL A 348 -8.94 -15.72 12.50
CA VAL A 348 -8.78 -16.94 11.68
C VAL A 348 -9.51 -16.80 10.36
N VAL A 349 -10.78 -16.34 10.39
CA VAL A 349 -11.57 -16.10 9.19
C VAL A 349 -10.88 -15.12 8.26
N ARG A 350 -10.30 -14.03 8.80
CA ARG A 350 -9.55 -13.05 8.01
C ARG A 350 -8.32 -13.66 7.33
N LEU A 351 -7.50 -14.40 8.08
CA LEU A 351 -6.32 -15.09 7.55
C LEU A 351 -6.72 -16.09 6.46
N VAL A 352 -7.67 -16.99 6.75
CA VAL A 352 -8.12 -18.01 5.80
C VAL A 352 -8.75 -17.38 4.55
N SER A 353 -9.52 -16.28 4.71
CA SER A 353 -10.06 -15.54 3.56
C SER A 353 -8.96 -14.94 2.69
N LEU A 354 -7.90 -14.38 3.29
CA LEU A 354 -6.75 -13.88 2.55
C LEU A 354 -6.07 -15.00 1.75
N LEU A 355 -5.79 -16.15 2.40
CA LEU A 355 -5.18 -17.30 1.73
C LEU A 355 -6.03 -17.77 0.54
N ARG A 356 -7.36 -17.87 0.72
CA ARG A 356 -8.29 -18.22 -0.37
C ARG A 356 -8.34 -17.17 -1.48
N THR A 357 -8.25 -15.89 -1.13
CA THR A 357 -8.17 -14.79 -2.11
C THR A 357 -6.87 -14.84 -2.91
N GLN A 358 -5.80 -15.39 -2.32
CA GLN A 358 -4.52 -15.68 -2.98
C GLN A 358 -4.50 -17.06 -3.68
N GLY A 359 -5.66 -17.69 -3.89
CA GLY A 359 -5.75 -18.98 -4.58
C GLY A 359 -5.25 -20.20 -3.82
N ILE A 360 -4.67 -20.04 -2.61
CA ILE A 360 -4.11 -21.12 -1.80
C ILE A 360 -5.23 -22.05 -1.33
N GLU A 361 -5.10 -23.35 -1.59
CA GLU A 361 -6.05 -24.36 -1.16
C GLU A 361 -6.01 -24.53 0.37
N VAL A 362 -7.17 -24.39 1.01
CA VAL A 362 -7.34 -24.57 2.45
C VAL A 362 -8.41 -25.63 2.69
N GLY A 363 -8.13 -26.55 3.61
CA GLY A 363 -9.08 -27.56 4.08
C GLY A 363 -9.51 -27.32 5.52
N ARG A 364 -10.71 -27.75 5.88
CA ARG A 364 -11.19 -27.80 7.28
C ARG A 364 -11.16 -29.23 7.79
N LEU A 365 -10.49 -29.49 8.92
CA LEU A 365 -10.40 -30.82 9.51
C LEU A 365 -11.79 -31.38 9.82
N THR A 366 -12.01 -32.63 9.41
CA THR A 366 -13.28 -33.36 9.61
C THR A 366 -13.31 -34.24 10.87
N ARG A 367 -12.17 -34.36 11.54
CA ARG A 367 -11.95 -35.09 12.79
C ARG A 367 -10.70 -34.53 13.47
N ASP A 368 -10.51 -34.84 14.74
CA ASP A 368 -9.28 -34.52 15.46
C ASP A 368 -8.07 -35.16 14.76
N LEU A 369 -6.95 -34.45 14.78
CA LEU A 369 -5.70 -34.79 14.14
C LEU A 369 -4.57 -34.70 15.16
N SER A 370 -3.96 -35.85 15.44
CA SER A 370 -2.78 -35.98 16.29
C SER A 370 -1.52 -36.03 15.41
N LEU A 371 -0.58 -35.13 15.64
CA LEU A 371 0.72 -35.06 14.96
C LEU A 371 1.82 -34.89 16.01
N ALA A 372 3.09 -34.95 15.58
CA ALA A 372 4.23 -34.74 16.47
C ALA A 372 4.22 -33.35 17.13
N GLU A 373 3.69 -32.35 16.43
CA GLU A 373 3.66 -30.94 16.81
C GLU A 373 2.48 -30.59 17.73
N GLY A 374 1.45 -31.44 17.79
CA GLY A 374 0.30 -31.21 18.66
C GLY A 374 -0.96 -31.97 18.30
N GLU A 375 -2.01 -31.68 19.07
CA GLU A 375 -3.36 -32.19 18.88
C GLU A 375 -4.25 -31.07 18.34
N PHE A 376 -4.84 -31.28 17.17
CA PHE A 376 -5.66 -30.31 16.48
C PHE A 376 -7.11 -30.80 16.41
N THR A 377 -8.04 -30.01 16.93
CA THR A 377 -9.45 -30.39 16.99
C THR A 377 -10.14 -30.27 15.64
N VAL A 378 -11.21 -31.06 15.48
CA VAL A 378 -12.15 -30.90 14.36
C VAL A 378 -12.57 -29.43 14.20
N GLY A 379 -12.60 -28.96 12.95
CA GLY A 379 -12.93 -27.58 12.63
C GLY A 379 -11.74 -26.65 12.47
N SER A 380 -10.52 -27.05 12.88
CA SER A 380 -9.27 -26.35 12.55
C SER A 380 -9.04 -26.33 11.04
N TYR A 381 -8.31 -25.33 10.54
CA TYR A 381 -7.96 -25.22 9.14
C TYR A 381 -6.58 -25.82 8.88
N LEU A 382 -6.40 -26.42 7.72
CA LEU A 382 -5.17 -27.07 7.28
C LEU A 382 -4.82 -26.58 5.88
N VAL A 383 -3.60 -26.10 5.73
CA VAL A 383 -2.97 -25.78 4.44
C VAL A 383 -1.91 -26.84 4.18
N LYS A 384 -2.14 -27.71 3.21
CA LYS A 384 -1.13 -28.71 2.80
C LYS A 384 -0.21 -28.09 1.76
N LEU A 385 1.09 -28.36 1.80
CA LEU A 385 2.02 -27.76 0.83
C LEU A 385 2.12 -28.51 -0.50
N ASP A 386 1.56 -29.72 -0.62
CA ASP A 386 1.54 -30.51 -1.87
C ASP A 386 0.54 -30.00 -2.93
N GLN A 387 0.46 -28.68 -3.08
CA GLN A 387 -0.44 -27.96 -3.96
C GLN A 387 0.34 -26.96 -4.85
N PRO A 388 -0.22 -26.47 -5.97
CA PRO A 388 0.48 -25.56 -6.89
C PRO A 388 1.06 -24.30 -6.22
N TYR A 389 0.38 -23.77 -5.19
CA TYR A 389 0.77 -22.55 -4.48
C TYR A 389 1.34 -22.82 -3.07
N GLY A 390 1.88 -24.03 -2.83
CA GLY A 390 2.50 -24.40 -1.56
C GLY A 390 3.64 -23.47 -1.16
N ARG A 391 4.45 -23.03 -2.13
CA ARG A 391 5.51 -22.04 -1.90
C ARG A 391 5.02 -20.66 -1.48
N LEU A 392 3.90 -20.20 -2.04
CA LEU A 392 3.27 -18.95 -1.60
C LEU A 392 2.69 -19.09 -0.18
N ALA A 393 2.00 -20.21 0.08
CA ALA A 393 1.50 -20.50 1.42
C ALA A 393 2.62 -20.51 2.45
N LYS A 394 3.74 -21.16 2.14
CA LYS A 394 4.96 -21.14 2.95
C LYS A 394 5.46 -19.71 3.17
N ASN A 395 5.65 -18.92 2.10
CA ASN A 395 6.10 -17.54 2.18
C ASN A 395 5.22 -16.65 3.09
N LEU A 396 3.89 -16.88 3.09
CA LEU A 396 2.94 -16.11 3.91
C LEU A 396 2.78 -16.62 5.35
N LEU A 397 3.10 -17.89 5.63
CA LEU A 397 2.79 -18.52 6.92
C LEU A 397 4.03 -18.81 7.77
N GLU A 398 5.18 -19.05 7.15
CA GLU A 398 6.41 -19.29 7.89
C GLU A 398 6.99 -18.01 8.49
N VAL A 399 7.84 -18.19 9.50
CA VAL A 399 8.69 -17.11 9.99
C VAL A 399 9.85 -16.93 9.00
N GLN A 400 9.89 -15.78 8.33
CA GLN A 400 10.93 -15.46 7.35
C GLN A 400 12.26 -15.12 8.04
N TYR A 401 13.35 -15.71 7.56
CA TYR A 401 14.71 -15.43 8.03
C TYR A 401 15.55 -14.80 6.92
N TYR A 402 15.71 -13.48 6.96
CA TYR A 402 16.59 -12.79 6.04
C TYR A 402 18.06 -13.12 6.38
N PRO A 403 18.87 -13.60 5.41
CA PRO A 403 20.08 -14.37 5.70
C PRO A 403 21.25 -13.56 6.28
N ASP A 404 21.28 -12.23 6.09
CA ASP A 404 22.35 -11.37 6.59
C ASP A 404 21.77 -10.06 7.14
N PRO A 405 21.95 -9.75 8.44
CA PRO A 405 21.48 -8.50 9.03
C PRO A 405 22.24 -7.25 8.57
N GLU A 406 23.41 -7.40 7.94
CA GLU A 406 24.14 -6.29 7.31
C GLU A 406 23.56 -5.93 5.93
N LEU A 407 22.85 -6.88 5.30
CA LEU A 407 22.12 -6.62 4.07
C LEU A 407 20.79 -5.96 4.40
N ARG A 408 20.38 -5.04 3.54
CA ARG A 408 19.04 -4.47 3.57
C ARG A 408 18.19 -5.10 2.51
N THR A 409 16.95 -5.36 2.87
CA THR A 409 15.90 -5.68 1.92
C THR A 409 15.62 -4.43 1.10
N TYR A 410 15.15 -4.62 -0.14
CA TYR A 410 14.64 -3.50 -0.93
C TYR A 410 13.48 -2.79 -0.22
N ASP A 411 12.66 -3.57 0.48
CA ASP A 411 11.39 -3.15 1.06
C ASP A 411 11.11 -3.96 2.33
N ASP A 412 9.93 -4.55 2.50
CA ASP A 412 9.70 -5.55 3.56
C ASP A 412 10.50 -6.86 3.33
N SER A 413 11.03 -7.43 4.41
CA SER A 413 11.71 -8.73 4.41
C SER A 413 10.77 -9.94 4.26
N GLY A 414 9.47 -9.71 4.15
CA GLY A 414 8.42 -10.73 4.09
C GLY A 414 7.27 -10.44 5.05
N TRP A 415 6.18 -11.20 4.93
CA TRP A 415 4.96 -11.01 5.73
C TRP A 415 4.54 -12.36 6.35
N THR A 416 4.83 -12.58 7.63
CA THR A 416 4.32 -13.73 8.38
C THR A 416 2.89 -13.43 8.87
N MET A 417 1.90 -13.86 8.09
CA MET A 417 0.50 -13.46 8.23
C MET A 417 -0.15 -13.94 9.54
N GLY A 418 0.33 -15.04 10.11
CA GLY A 418 -0.07 -15.47 11.46
C GLY A 418 0.17 -14.37 12.50
N PHE A 419 1.36 -13.77 12.51
CA PHE A 419 1.67 -12.67 13.42
C PHE A 419 0.95 -11.37 13.03
N ALA A 420 0.84 -11.07 11.72
CA ALA A 420 0.16 -9.86 11.25
C ALA A 420 -1.34 -9.82 11.65
N PHE A 421 -1.99 -10.99 11.71
CA PHE A 421 -3.37 -11.12 12.18
C PHE A 421 -3.51 -11.61 13.61
N ASP A 422 -2.40 -11.76 14.35
CA ASP A 422 -2.34 -12.29 15.71
C ASP A 422 -3.24 -13.55 15.86
N THR A 423 -2.88 -14.53 15.01
CA THR A 423 -3.51 -15.84 14.83
C THR A 423 -2.45 -16.91 14.94
N GLU A 424 -2.73 -17.95 15.74
CA GLU A 424 -1.85 -19.09 15.86
C GLU A 424 -1.79 -19.86 14.54
N VAL A 425 -0.58 -20.13 14.08
CA VAL A 425 -0.30 -20.97 12.91
C VAL A 425 0.81 -21.93 13.33
N VAL A 426 0.54 -23.22 13.19
CA VAL A 426 1.48 -24.28 13.58
C VAL A 426 2.06 -24.90 12.31
N GLU A 427 3.36 -24.76 12.15
CA GLU A 427 4.15 -25.42 11.11
C GLU A 427 4.25 -26.92 11.39
N ILE A 428 4.05 -27.76 10.39
CA ILE A 428 4.00 -29.22 10.51
C ILE A 428 5.11 -29.87 9.69
N GLU A 429 6.06 -30.52 10.38
CA GLU A 429 7.12 -31.34 9.81
C GLU A 429 6.72 -32.83 9.69
N ASP A 430 5.63 -33.27 10.33
CA ASP A 430 5.11 -34.64 10.20
C ASP A 430 4.39 -34.87 8.85
N PRO A 431 4.89 -35.75 7.96
CA PRO A 431 4.29 -35.99 6.64
C PRO A 431 2.89 -36.61 6.69
N VAL A 432 2.47 -37.18 7.83
CA VAL A 432 1.12 -37.73 8.02
C VAL A 432 0.04 -36.66 7.78
N VAL A 433 0.37 -35.37 7.95
CA VAL A 433 -0.55 -34.26 7.68
C VAL A 433 -1.10 -34.25 6.26
N LEU A 434 -0.32 -34.73 5.27
CA LEU A 434 -0.74 -34.81 3.88
C LEU A 434 -1.91 -35.81 3.68
N GLU A 435 -2.04 -36.80 4.57
CA GLU A 435 -3.14 -37.78 4.56
C GLU A 435 -4.38 -37.31 5.34
N ALA A 436 -4.31 -36.16 6.03
CA ALA A 436 -5.40 -35.65 6.84
C ALA A 436 -6.66 -35.39 6.00
N ARG A 437 -7.82 -35.81 6.54
CA ARG A 437 -9.12 -35.66 5.86
C ARG A 437 -9.71 -34.29 6.13
N VAL A 438 -9.88 -33.53 5.06
CA VAL A 438 -10.42 -32.18 5.09
C VAL A 438 -11.63 -32.03 4.17
N THR A 439 -12.51 -31.11 4.53
CA THR A 439 -13.47 -30.53 3.59
C THR A 439 -12.82 -29.29 2.95
N PRO A 440 -12.76 -29.16 1.62
CA PRO A 440 -12.26 -27.94 0.98
C PRO A 440 -13.03 -26.71 1.43
N VAL A 441 -12.33 -25.59 1.60
CA VAL A 441 -12.90 -24.31 2.02
C VAL A 441 -12.85 -23.36 0.83
N ASP A 442 -14.01 -23.03 0.25
CA ASP A 442 -14.09 -22.02 -0.82
C ASP A 442 -14.24 -20.62 -0.23
N THR A 443 -15.22 -20.46 0.66
CA THR A 443 -15.44 -19.26 1.46
C THR A 443 -15.45 -19.64 2.93
N VAL A 444 -15.05 -18.70 3.78
CA VAL A 444 -15.04 -18.88 5.22
C VAL A 444 -15.87 -17.79 5.88
N SER A 445 -16.75 -18.20 6.79
CA SER A 445 -17.53 -17.32 7.64
C SER A 445 -17.59 -17.93 9.03
N TRP A 446 -17.69 -17.08 10.05
CA TRP A 446 -17.88 -17.50 11.43
C TRP A 446 -19.05 -16.74 12.01
N GLU A 447 -20.12 -17.45 12.36
CA GLU A 447 -21.20 -16.88 13.14
C GLU A 447 -20.76 -16.78 14.61
N GLY A 448 -21.16 -15.70 15.28
CA GLY A 448 -20.86 -15.51 16.69
C GLY A 448 -21.50 -16.58 17.56
N GLU A 449 -21.02 -16.67 18.79
CA GLU A 449 -21.52 -17.65 19.76
C GLU A 449 -22.40 -16.97 20.79
N LEU A 450 -23.63 -17.47 20.96
CA LEU A 450 -24.55 -16.99 21.99
C LEU A 450 -24.67 -18.00 23.14
N ARG A 451 -24.63 -17.48 24.37
CA ARG A 451 -24.89 -18.22 25.61
C ARG A 451 -26.05 -17.59 26.38
N GLY A 452 -26.66 -18.38 27.27
CA GLY A 452 -27.73 -17.92 28.16
C GLY A 452 -29.04 -17.60 27.44
N SER A 453 -30.07 -17.29 28.24
CA SER A 453 -31.42 -16.95 27.75
C SER A 453 -32.09 -15.82 28.53
N GLY A 454 -31.32 -15.12 29.39
CA GLY A 454 -31.86 -14.08 30.24
C GLY A 454 -32.27 -12.81 29.49
N THR A 455 -32.94 -11.91 30.19
CA THR A 455 -33.49 -10.68 29.60
C THR A 455 -32.99 -9.39 30.27
N ALA A 456 -32.09 -9.49 31.25
CA ALA A 456 -31.59 -8.34 31.99
C ALA A 456 -30.54 -7.54 31.21
N GLY A 457 -29.81 -8.19 30.30
CA GLY A 457 -28.84 -7.54 29.42
C GLY A 457 -28.09 -8.53 28.53
N LEU A 458 -27.22 -8.00 27.67
CA LEU A 458 -26.33 -8.76 26.80
C LEU A 458 -24.87 -8.41 27.14
N ALA A 459 -24.06 -9.40 27.47
CA ALA A 459 -22.61 -9.25 27.56
C ALA A 459 -21.96 -9.64 26.23
N VAL A 460 -21.01 -8.85 25.74
CA VAL A 460 -20.21 -9.16 24.54
C VAL A 460 -18.73 -9.17 24.92
N ALA A 461 -18.07 -10.30 24.70
CA ALA A 461 -16.74 -10.57 25.23
C ALA A 461 -15.63 -9.87 24.44
N HIS A 462 -14.75 -9.17 25.13
CA HIS A 462 -13.56 -8.56 24.52
C HIS A 462 -12.41 -9.58 24.38
N LEU A 463 -12.49 -10.43 23.36
CA LEU A 463 -11.49 -11.48 23.10
C LEU A 463 -10.35 -11.05 22.16
N GLY A 464 -10.21 -9.75 21.90
CA GLY A 464 -9.22 -9.19 20.96
C GLY A 464 -9.76 -8.91 19.55
N SER A 465 -11.02 -9.23 19.26
CA SER A 465 -11.61 -8.99 17.95
C SER A 465 -11.77 -7.50 17.66
N THR A 466 -11.25 -7.07 16.50
CA THR A 466 -11.44 -5.69 16.01
C THR A 466 -12.89 -5.41 15.59
N ASN A 467 -13.70 -6.45 15.37
CA ASN A 467 -15.13 -6.29 15.05
C ASN A 467 -15.93 -5.67 16.21
N MET A 468 -15.37 -5.66 17.43
CA MET A 468 -15.91 -4.89 18.56
C MET A 468 -16.06 -3.40 18.25
N ILE A 469 -15.18 -2.85 17.39
CA ILE A 469 -15.23 -1.45 16.96
C ILE A 469 -16.50 -1.22 16.12
N THR A 470 -16.69 -2.05 15.09
CA THR A 470 -17.88 -2.01 14.22
C THR A 470 -19.16 -2.23 15.03
N PHE A 471 -19.14 -3.20 15.96
CA PHE A 471 -20.25 -3.43 16.89
C PHE A 471 -20.62 -2.17 17.65
N ARG A 472 -19.63 -1.47 18.21
CA ARG A 472 -19.87 -0.22 18.94
C ARG A 472 -20.50 0.85 18.05
N TYR A 473 -19.99 1.05 16.84
CA TYR A 473 -20.43 2.15 15.97
C TYR A 473 -21.77 1.90 15.27
N ARG A 474 -22.09 0.65 14.89
CA ARG A 474 -23.42 0.29 14.38
C ARG A 474 -24.52 0.47 15.41
N LEU A 475 -24.17 0.33 16.69
CA LEU A 475 -25.06 0.44 17.84
C LEU A 475 -24.81 1.72 18.65
N LYS A 476 -24.32 2.79 18.00
CA LYS A 476 -23.95 4.06 18.67
C LYS A 476 -25.09 4.72 19.46
N ASP A 477 -26.34 4.42 19.12
CA ASP A 477 -27.54 4.89 19.80
C ASP A 477 -27.91 4.08 21.06
N LEU A 478 -27.33 2.89 21.26
CA LEU A 478 -27.53 2.11 22.48
C LEU A 478 -26.51 2.48 23.56
N ALA A 479 -27.02 2.54 24.79
CA ALA A 479 -26.18 2.63 25.97
C ALA A 479 -25.42 1.32 26.18
N MET A 480 -24.11 1.42 26.39
CA MET A 480 -23.23 0.29 26.68
C MET A 480 -22.31 0.70 27.82
N GLN A 481 -22.07 -0.22 28.75
CA GLN A 481 -20.99 -0.11 29.73
C GLN A 481 -19.82 -0.98 29.28
N ILE A 482 -18.61 -0.62 29.67
CA ILE A 482 -17.38 -1.41 29.51
C ILE A 482 -16.97 -1.92 30.89
N ALA A 483 -16.91 -3.24 31.06
CA ALA A 483 -16.47 -3.84 32.31
C ALA A 483 -14.96 -3.63 32.51
N GLU A 484 -14.54 -3.17 33.68
CA GLU A 484 -13.12 -2.96 34.03
C GLU A 484 -12.51 -4.18 34.73
N GLU A 485 -13.34 -5.16 35.07
CA GLU A 485 -13.00 -6.37 35.80
C GLU A 485 -13.63 -7.59 35.11
N PRO A 486 -13.00 -8.78 35.21
CA PRO A 486 -13.58 -9.99 34.64
C PRO A 486 -14.84 -10.42 35.41
N PHE A 487 -15.79 -11.02 34.71
CA PHE A 487 -17.00 -11.63 35.28
C PHE A 487 -17.35 -12.93 34.56
N MET A 488 -18.31 -13.69 35.11
CA MET A 488 -18.73 -14.97 34.53
C MET A 488 -20.22 -14.99 34.20
N VAL A 489 -20.58 -15.60 33.08
CA VAL A 489 -21.96 -15.95 32.70
C VAL A 489 -21.92 -17.34 32.09
N GLU A 490 -22.76 -18.27 32.57
CA GLU A 490 -22.82 -19.65 32.05
C GLU A 490 -21.43 -20.33 31.93
N GLU A 491 -20.63 -20.25 33.00
CA GLU A 491 -19.26 -20.79 33.09
C GLU A 491 -18.24 -20.16 32.10
N PHE A 492 -18.64 -19.16 31.31
CA PHE A 492 -17.76 -18.43 30.41
C PHE A 492 -17.25 -17.14 31.08
N THR A 493 -15.93 -16.93 31.06
CA THR A 493 -15.31 -15.71 31.61
C THR A 493 -15.28 -14.60 30.56
N PHE A 494 -15.94 -13.49 30.88
CA PHE A 494 -15.85 -12.23 30.15
C PHE A 494 -14.67 -11.41 30.70
N PRO A 495 -13.65 -11.09 29.90
CA PRO A 495 -12.49 -10.32 30.34
C PRO A 495 -12.82 -8.83 30.53
N PRO A 496 -11.94 -8.05 31.19
CA PRO A 496 -11.98 -6.59 31.12
C PRO A 496 -12.04 -6.09 29.67
N GLY A 497 -12.78 -4.99 29.45
CA GLY A 497 -13.10 -4.45 28.13
C GLY A 497 -14.39 -5.01 27.53
N SER A 498 -15.00 -6.04 28.12
CA SER A 498 -16.26 -6.60 27.62
C SER A 498 -17.41 -5.60 27.73
N PHE A 499 -18.27 -5.55 26.71
CA PHE A 499 -19.42 -4.67 26.70
C PHE A 499 -20.60 -5.28 27.45
N LEU A 500 -21.28 -4.45 28.24
CA LEU A 500 -22.56 -4.75 28.88
C LEU A 500 -23.62 -3.87 28.23
N VAL A 501 -24.51 -4.47 27.46
CA VAL A 501 -25.61 -3.79 26.77
C VAL A 501 -26.88 -3.98 27.59
N THR A 502 -27.55 -2.87 27.88
CA THR A 502 -28.87 -2.86 28.53
C THR A 502 -29.86 -2.12 27.64
N GLY A 503 -31.14 -2.47 27.72
CA GLY A 503 -32.17 -1.84 26.91
C GLY A 503 -33.48 -2.62 26.91
N SER A 504 -34.40 -2.18 26.07
CA SER A 504 -35.63 -2.90 25.76
C SER A 504 -35.33 -4.26 25.09
N PRO A 505 -36.31 -5.19 25.08
CA PRO A 505 -36.14 -6.47 24.40
C PRO A 505 -35.78 -6.34 22.91
N GLU A 506 -36.30 -5.32 22.22
CA GLU A 506 -35.98 -5.04 20.82
C GLU A 506 -34.53 -4.57 20.64
N GLU A 507 -34.03 -3.72 21.53
CA GLU A 507 -32.65 -3.24 21.51
C GLU A 507 -31.65 -4.36 21.83
N LEU A 508 -31.96 -5.21 22.81
CA LEU A 508 -31.14 -6.39 23.12
C LEU A 508 -31.12 -7.39 21.98
N GLU A 509 -32.25 -7.61 21.30
CA GLU A 509 -32.31 -8.46 20.10
C GLU A 509 -31.49 -7.88 18.96
N ARG A 510 -31.58 -6.58 18.71
CA ARG A 510 -30.75 -5.88 17.71
C ARG A 510 -29.25 -6.04 18.03
N ALA A 511 -28.85 -5.82 19.29
CA ALA A 511 -27.46 -6.01 19.72
C ALA A 511 -27.00 -7.46 19.58
N ARG A 512 -27.86 -8.43 19.92
CA ARG A 512 -27.58 -9.85 19.76
C ARG A 512 -27.34 -10.21 18.30
N VAL A 513 -28.22 -9.79 17.39
CA VAL A 513 -28.08 -10.04 15.95
C VAL A 513 -26.78 -9.46 15.41
N GLU A 514 -26.44 -8.21 15.76
CA GLU A 514 -25.18 -7.59 15.35
C GLU A 514 -23.96 -8.36 15.88
N ALA A 515 -23.93 -8.71 17.17
CA ALA A 515 -22.85 -9.48 17.76
C ALA A 515 -22.63 -10.81 17.03
N MET A 516 -23.72 -11.53 16.72
CA MET A 516 -23.63 -12.80 15.99
C MET A 516 -23.16 -12.62 14.56
N SER A 517 -23.64 -11.58 13.86
CA SER A 517 -23.22 -11.30 12.48
C SER A 517 -21.74 -10.92 12.36
N LEU A 518 -21.17 -10.36 13.43
CA LEU A 518 -19.78 -9.94 13.52
C LEU A 518 -18.86 -11.04 14.07
N GLY A 519 -19.36 -12.25 14.30
CA GLY A 519 -18.56 -13.37 14.81
C GLY A 519 -18.16 -13.23 16.28
N LEU A 520 -18.85 -12.39 17.06
CA LEU A 520 -18.49 -12.10 18.45
C LEU A 520 -19.13 -13.10 19.42
N SER A 521 -18.46 -13.37 20.53
CA SER A 521 -18.99 -14.21 21.62
C SER A 521 -19.80 -13.37 22.60
N ALA A 522 -21.05 -13.73 22.82
CA ALA A 522 -21.98 -12.99 23.66
C ALA A 522 -22.79 -13.90 24.61
N ALA A 523 -23.34 -13.32 25.68
CA ALA A 523 -24.25 -14.01 26.59
C ALA A 523 -25.44 -13.12 26.99
N LEU A 524 -26.64 -13.68 26.93
CA LEU A 524 -27.84 -13.09 27.51
C LEU A 524 -27.87 -13.40 29.02
N MET A 525 -28.02 -12.36 29.84
CA MET A 525 -27.88 -12.45 31.29
C MET A 525 -29.23 -12.36 32.00
N ASP A 526 -29.43 -13.16 33.05
CA ASP A 526 -30.61 -13.10 33.92
C ASP A 526 -30.55 -11.93 34.92
N GLU A 527 -29.33 -11.51 35.27
CA GLU A 527 -29.03 -10.33 36.09
C GLU A 527 -27.75 -9.66 35.59
N LEU A 528 -27.60 -8.35 35.82
CA LEU A 528 -26.38 -7.63 35.45
C LEU A 528 -25.25 -7.94 36.43
N PRO A 529 -24.01 -8.12 35.96
CA PRO A 529 -22.88 -8.41 36.84
C PRO A 529 -22.55 -7.21 37.73
N GLU A 530 -22.30 -7.46 39.02
CA GLU A 530 -21.79 -6.46 39.96
C GLU A 530 -20.27 -6.27 39.77
N VAL A 531 -19.88 -5.64 38.66
CA VAL A 531 -18.47 -5.30 38.36
C VAL A 531 -18.33 -3.81 38.12
N ARG A 532 -17.13 -3.29 38.42
CA ARG A 532 -16.78 -1.91 38.07
C ARG A 532 -16.84 -1.74 36.55
N SER A 533 -17.49 -0.66 36.10
CA SER A 533 -17.66 -0.34 34.68
C SER A 533 -17.68 1.16 34.42
N HIS A 534 -17.50 1.55 33.16
CA HIS A 534 -17.67 2.93 32.68
C HIS A 534 -18.47 2.98 31.37
N ASP A 535 -18.95 4.18 31.00
CA ASP A 535 -19.71 4.40 29.77
C ASP A 535 -18.85 4.11 28.53
N GLY A 536 -19.34 3.21 27.67
CA GLY A 536 -18.76 2.95 26.35
C GLY A 536 -19.28 3.95 25.32
N GLU A 537 -18.85 5.20 25.40
CA GLU A 537 -19.26 6.22 24.43
C GLU A 537 -18.68 5.97 23.03
N ALA A 538 -19.44 6.33 21.98
CA ALA A 538 -18.97 6.32 20.60
C ALA A 538 -18.55 7.76 20.22
N PRO A 539 -17.25 8.11 20.23
CA PRO A 539 -16.82 9.49 20.04
C PRO A 539 -17.09 9.98 18.62
N ARG A 540 -17.37 11.29 18.48
CA ARG A 540 -17.41 12.00 17.19
C ARG A 540 -15.98 12.32 16.78
N ILE A 541 -15.54 11.75 15.67
CA ILE A 541 -14.14 11.82 15.24
C ILE A 541 -13.98 12.72 14.03
N ALA A 542 -12.93 13.54 14.03
CA ALA A 542 -12.40 14.14 12.82
C ALA A 542 -10.97 13.65 12.53
N ILE A 543 -10.63 13.54 11.26
CA ILE A 543 -9.26 13.36 10.79
C ILE A 543 -8.80 14.67 10.19
N TYR A 544 -7.72 15.25 10.70
CA TYR A 544 -7.12 16.46 10.14
C TYR A 544 -6.17 16.11 9.00
N SER A 545 -6.30 16.84 7.88
CA SER A 545 -5.41 16.76 6.73
C SER A 545 -4.90 18.14 6.34
N GLN A 546 -3.62 18.21 6.01
CA GLN A 546 -3.05 19.23 5.14
C GLN A 546 -3.45 18.99 3.69
N TRP A 547 -3.18 19.95 2.82
CA TRP A 547 -3.39 19.82 1.37
C TRP A 547 -2.17 19.26 0.63
N GLU A 548 -1.02 19.19 1.32
CA GLU A 548 0.22 18.61 0.83
C GLU A 548 0.52 17.29 1.55
N SER A 549 1.32 16.42 0.94
CA SER A 549 1.84 15.18 1.57
C SER A 549 0.77 14.29 2.21
N THR A 550 -0.33 14.08 1.50
CA THR A 550 -1.53 13.40 2.00
C THR A 550 -1.43 11.86 1.96
N GLN A 551 -0.25 11.30 1.67
CA GLN A 551 -0.08 9.89 1.36
C GLN A 551 -0.52 8.96 2.49
N GLU A 552 0.02 9.15 3.67
CA GLU A 552 -0.26 8.26 4.79
C GLU A 552 -1.71 8.35 5.27
N LEU A 553 -2.38 9.48 5.03
CA LEU A 553 -3.79 9.71 5.39
C LEU A 553 -4.72 8.63 4.80
N GLY A 554 -4.38 8.12 3.63
CA GLY A 554 -5.11 7.06 2.95
C GLY A 554 -5.34 5.83 3.80
N TRP A 555 -4.28 5.36 4.47
CA TRP A 555 -4.31 4.17 5.33
C TRP A 555 -5.22 4.33 6.54
N TYR A 556 -5.24 5.52 7.16
CA TYR A 556 -6.15 5.80 8.28
C TYR A 556 -7.61 5.82 7.82
N ARG A 557 -7.90 6.50 6.71
CA ARG A 557 -9.26 6.56 6.13
C ARG A 557 -9.73 5.16 5.74
N HIS A 558 -8.83 4.35 5.18
CA HIS A 558 -9.13 2.96 4.85
C HIS A 558 -9.50 2.16 6.10
N ALA A 559 -8.68 2.21 7.15
CA ALA A 559 -8.96 1.50 8.40
C ALA A 559 -10.29 1.94 9.04
N PHE A 560 -10.58 3.24 9.06
CA PHE A 560 -11.83 3.78 9.60
C PHE A 560 -13.05 3.26 8.82
N ASP A 561 -13.00 3.31 7.49
CA ASP A 561 -14.06 2.77 6.64
C ASP A 561 -14.22 1.25 6.81
N GLN A 562 -13.11 0.49 6.91
CA GLN A 562 -13.15 -0.96 7.13
C GLN A 562 -13.88 -1.33 8.43
N PHE A 563 -13.75 -0.51 9.48
CA PHE A 563 -14.40 -0.74 10.77
C PHE A 563 -15.68 0.07 10.98
N GLU A 564 -16.16 0.75 9.94
CA GLU A 564 -17.38 1.57 9.94
C GLU A 564 -17.36 2.71 10.99
N ILE A 565 -16.18 3.26 11.25
CA ILE A 565 -16.00 4.41 12.13
C ILE A 565 -16.36 5.67 11.33
N PRO A 566 -17.44 6.39 11.65
CA PRO A 566 -17.74 7.66 10.99
C PRO A 566 -16.71 8.72 11.38
N PHE A 567 -16.20 9.45 10.40
CA PHE A 567 -15.28 10.57 10.62
C PHE A 567 -15.57 11.74 9.68
N ASP A 568 -15.28 12.95 10.15
CA ASP A 568 -15.17 14.12 9.29
C ASP A 568 -13.72 14.32 8.85
N LEU A 569 -13.47 14.47 7.56
CA LEU A 569 -12.18 14.90 7.05
C LEU A 569 -12.11 16.43 7.10
N ILE A 570 -11.25 16.97 7.97
CA ILE A 570 -11.17 18.40 8.24
C ILE A 570 -9.83 19.01 7.80
N TYR A 571 -9.88 20.29 7.46
CA TYR A 571 -8.74 21.05 6.93
C TYR A 571 -8.51 22.32 7.74
N LYS A 572 -7.48 23.09 7.36
CA LYS A 572 -7.13 24.36 8.01
C LYS A 572 -8.32 25.32 8.14
N GLU A 573 -9.23 25.32 7.17
CA GLU A 573 -10.42 26.18 7.14
C GLU A 573 -11.41 25.82 8.26
N ARG A 574 -11.63 24.51 8.49
CA ARG A 574 -12.47 24.04 9.60
C ARG A 574 -11.80 24.32 10.94
N VAL A 575 -10.49 24.12 11.04
CA VAL A 575 -9.70 24.43 12.24
C VAL A 575 -9.81 25.92 12.59
N ALA A 576 -9.57 26.81 11.62
CA ALA A 576 -9.61 28.25 11.80
C ALA A 576 -10.99 28.79 12.22
N SER A 577 -12.07 28.10 11.83
CA SER A 577 -13.43 28.47 12.27
C SER A 577 -13.71 28.22 13.77
N GLY A 578 -12.82 27.50 14.46
CA GLY A 578 -12.88 27.24 15.89
C GLY A 578 -14.04 26.34 16.34
N LYS A 579 -14.30 26.37 17.65
CA LYS A 579 -15.38 25.60 18.32
C LYS A 579 -15.30 24.09 18.06
N LEU A 580 -14.10 23.55 17.95
CA LEU A 580 -13.87 22.14 17.58
C LEU A 580 -14.60 21.16 18.51
N ARG A 581 -14.59 21.41 19.83
CA ARG A 581 -15.22 20.53 20.83
C ARG A 581 -16.74 20.40 20.67
N GLU A 582 -17.40 21.39 20.06
CA GLU A 582 -18.84 21.33 19.80
C GLU A 582 -19.20 20.30 18.74
N GLN A 583 -18.27 19.94 17.86
CA GLN A 583 -18.49 18.98 16.76
C GLN A 583 -17.75 17.66 16.98
N TYR A 584 -16.58 17.71 17.61
CA TYR A 584 -15.68 16.57 17.76
C TYR A 584 -15.35 16.30 19.22
N ASP A 585 -15.20 15.02 19.53
CA ASP A 585 -14.68 14.53 20.80
C ASP A 585 -13.22 14.11 20.64
N VAL A 586 -12.87 13.57 19.46
CA VAL A 586 -11.51 13.16 19.09
C VAL A 586 -11.11 13.81 17.77
N ILE A 587 -9.89 14.35 17.69
CA ILE A 587 -9.26 14.74 16.43
C ILE A 587 -8.01 13.88 16.24
N LEU A 588 -7.94 13.17 15.12
CA LEU A 588 -6.78 12.41 14.68
C LEU A 588 -5.97 13.23 13.68
N MET A 589 -4.70 13.49 14.01
CA MET A 589 -3.69 13.94 13.05
C MET A 589 -2.89 12.74 12.57
N ALA A 590 -3.24 12.27 11.38
CA ALA A 590 -2.52 11.21 10.67
C ALA A 590 -1.06 11.62 10.40
N ALA A 591 -0.21 10.64 10.08
CA ALA A 591 1.19 10.85 9.75
C ALA A 591 1.37 11.84 8.59
N GLN A 592 1.82 13.06 8.90
CA GLN A 592 2.10 14.13 7.94
C GLN A 592 3.02 15.15 8.63
N ASP A 593 3.68 16.03 7.88
CA ASP A 593 4.55 17.06 8.48
C ASP A 593 3.72 18.24 9.01
N VAL A 594 3.35 18.17 10.30
CA VAL A 594 2.61 19.23 11.01
C VAL A 594 3.55 19.99 11.97
N SER A 595 4.73 20.39 11.49
CA SER A 595 5.63 21.24 12.28
C SER A 595 5.01 22.61 12.58
N ARG A 596 5.52 23.29 13.62
CA ARG A 596 5.15 24.67 13.96
C ARG A 596 5.34 25.61 12.77
N GLU A 597 6.40 25.39 11.99
CA GLU A 597 6.67 26.15 10.77
C GLU A 597 5.53 25.98 9.76
N LYS A 598 5.18 24.74 9.40
CA LYS A 598 4.09 24.44 8.45
C LYS A 598 2.74 24.96 8.93
N VAL A 599 2.46 24.84 10.22
CA VAL A 599 1.21 25.32 10.84
C VAL A 599 1.07 26.84 10.80
N LEU A 600 2.16 27.57 10.99
CA LEU A 600 2.19 29.03 11.01
C LEU A 600 2.56 29.65 9.66
N ALA A 601 2.80 28.82 8.64
CA ALA A 601 3.15 29.27 7.31
C ALA A 601 2.04 30.17 6.73
N SER A 602 2.44 31.32 6.21
CA SER A 602 1.55 32.19 5.43
C SER A 602 1.10 31.49 4.15
N SER A 603 -0.10 31.81 3.68
CA SER A 603 -0.51 31.51 2.30
C SER A 603 0.49 32.09 1.30
N ALA A 604 0.62 31.41 0.16
CA ALA A 604 1.35 31.93 -0.98
C ALA A 604 0.69 33.23 -1.47
N GLU A 605 1.50 34.09 -2.13
CA GLU A 605 1.02 35.34 -2.71
C GLU A 605 -0.12 35.11 -3.73
N LYS A 606 -0.03 33.98 -4.45
CA LYS A 606 -1.04 33.54 -5.40
C LYS A 606 -1.75 32.29 -4.87
N PRO A 607 -3.07 32.35 -4.66
CA PRO A 607 -3.87 31.22 -4.24
C PRO A 607 -3.73 30.03 -5.19
N GLN A 608 -3.69 28.82 -4.63
CA GLN A 608 -3.71 27.59 -5.40
C GLN A 608 -5.03 26.85 -5.13
N PRO A 609 -6.09 27.10 -5.92
CA PRO A 609 -7.38 26.50 -5.66
C PRO A 609 -7.38 25.00 -5.95
N TYR A 610 -8.08 24.25 -5.10
CA TYR A 610 -8.45 22.86 -5.31
C TYR A 610 -9.97 22.76 -5.18
N GLN A 611 -10.67 23.01 -6.29
CA GLN A 611 -12.13 23.09 -6.32
C GLN A 611 -12.67 22.39 -7.54
N GLN A 612 -13.84 21.77 -7.39
CA GLN A 612 -14.53 21.16 -8.51
C GLN A 612 -15.10 22.25 -9.42
N SER A 613 -15.01 22.03 -10.73
CA SER A 613 -15.68 22.86 -11.73
C SER A 613 -16.16 22.00 -12.91
N GLU A 614 -16.93 22.59 -13.84
CA GLU A 614 -17.33 21.89 -15.08
C GLU A 614 -16.10 21.42 -15.89
N LYS A 615 -15.02 22.20 -15.84
CA LYS A 615 -13.76 21.92 -16.53
C LYS A 615 -12.86 20.95 -15.77
N TYR A 616 -12.75 21.13 -14.46
CA TYR A 616 -11.94 20.32 -13.55
C TYR A 616 -12.84 19.53 -12.62
N ARG A 617 -13.53 18.55 -13.20
CA ARG A 617 -14.62 17.81 -12.53
C ARG A 617 -14.13 16.80 -11.51
N PHE A 618 -12.86 16.42 -11.56
CA PHE A 618 -12.29 15.40 -10.69
C PHE A 618 -11.52 15.97 -9.49
N LEU A 619 -11.35 17.29 -9.43
CA LEU A 619 -10.82 17.98 -8.25
C LEU A 619 -11.93 18.18 -7.20
N GLY A 620 -11.55 18.49 -5.95
CA GLY A 620 -12.48 18.86 -4.89
C GLY A 620 -13.24 17.71 -4.19
N MET A 621 -13.13 16.47 -4.68
CA MET A 621 -14.00 15.36 -4.26
C MET A 621 -13.93 15.00 -2.76
N TYR A 622 -12.77 15.17 -2.11
CA TYR A 622 -12.58 14.85 -0.68
C TYR A 622 -12.44 16.09 0.21
N GLY A 623 -12.66 17.26 -0.37
CA GLY A 623 -12.46 18.55 0.26
C GLY A 623 -12.15 19.58 -0.81
N GLU A 624 -12.63 20.80 -0.61
CA GLU A 624 -12.34 21.93 -1.46
C GLU A 624 -11.68 23.05 -0.69
N THR A 625 -10.80 23.78 -1.37
CA THR A 625 -10.27 25.04 -0.85
C THR A 625 -10.03 26.02 -1.99
N PRO A 626 -10.32 27.32 -1.80
CA PRO A 626 -9.86 28.35 -2.72
C PRO A 626 -8.33 28.51 -2.70
N ASP A 627 -7.64 28.00 -1.68
CA ASP A 627 -6.18 28.06 -1.58
C ASP A 627 -5.62 26.93 -0.71
N MET A 628 -4.88 26.00 -1.31
CA MET A 628 -4.22 24.92 -0.57
C MET A 628 -3.02 25.38 0.27
N THR A 629 -2.44 26.55 -0.02
CA THR A 629 -1.16 26.97 0.57
C THR A 629 -1.28 27.55 1.97
N GLY A 630 -0.23 27.40 2.79
CA GLY A 630 -0.20 27.91 4.17
C GLY A 630 -0.92 27.03 5.20
N GLY A 631 -0.69 27.33 6.47
CA GLY A 631 -1.22 26.58 7.61
C GLY A 631 -2.49 27.18 8.21
N PHE A 632 -2.96 26.62 9.33
CA PHE A 632 -4.14 27.13 10.05
C PHE A 632 -3.84 28.32 10.98
N GLY A 633 -2.57 28.75 11.09
CA GLY A 633 -2.16 29.96 11.79
C GLY A 633 -2.42 29.94 13.31
N GLU A 634 -2.15 31.08 13.97
CA GLU A 634 -2.31 31.21 15.42
C GLU A 634 -3.73 30.93 15.90
N ASP A 635 -4.74 31.35 15.13
CA ASP A 635 -6.13 31.14 15.51
C ASP A 635 -6.50 29.66 15.50
N GLY A 636 -5.96 28.88 14.57
CA GLY A 636 -6.11 27.43 14.58
C GLY A 636 -5.37 26.76 15.74
N VAL A 637 -4.19 27.26 16.12
CA VAL A 637 -3.49 26.79 17.35
C VAL A 637 -4.36 27.04 18.58
N ARG A 638 -4.92 28.25 18.74
CA ARG A 638 -5.85 28.58 19.84
C ARG A 638 -7.11 27.72 19.82
N ALA A 639 -7.60 27.34 18.64
CA ALA A 639 -8.75 26.45 18.51
C ALA A 639 -8.44 25.04 19.04
N PHE A 640 -7.25 24.50 18.76
CA PHE A 640 -6.79 23.22 19.33
C PHE A 640 -6.55 23.31 20.84
N GLU A 641 -5.96 24.41 21.33
CA GLU A 641 -5.81 24.65 22.77
C GLU A 641 -7.18 24.61 23.48
N SER A 642 -8.15 25.38 22.97
CA SER A 642 -9.52 25.39 23.52
C SER A 642 -10.22 24.02 23.42
N PHE A 643 -9.94 23.25 22.37
CA PHE A 643 -10.45 21.88 22.22
C PHE A 643 -9.94 20.97 23.35
N LEU A 644 -8.64 21.00 23.62
CA LEU A 644 -8.00 20.20 24.67
C LEU A 644 -8.45 20.64 26.06
N GLU A 645 -8.50 21.95 26.34
CA GLU A 645 -8.96 22.50 27.63
C GLU A 645 -10.41 22.12 27.97
N ARG A 646 -11.24 21.91 26.94
CA ARG A 646 -12.64 21.47 27.09
C ARG A 646 -12.81 19.95 27.06
N GLY A 647 -11.73 19.20 27.25
CA GLY A 647 -11.75 17.74 27.35
C GLY A 647 -11.88 17.02 26.00
N GLY A 648 -11.45 17.64 24.91
CA GLY A 648 -11.25 16.95 23.63
C GLY A 648 -9.94 16.15 23.64
N THR A 649 -9.86 15.10 22.83
CA THR A 649 -8.66 14.27 22.69
C THR A 649 -8.01 14.50 21.32
N LEU A 650 -6.73 14.88 21.32
CA LEU A 650 -5.91 14.94 20.11
C LEU A 650 -5.02 13.69 20.04
N ILE A 651 -5.14 12.92 18.96
CA ILE A 651 -4.25 11.80 18.66
C ILE A 651 -3.35 12.25 17.51
N ALA A 652 -2.04 12.33 17.74
CA ALA A 652 -1.07 12.65 16.71
C ALA A 652 -0.14 11.45 16.46
N THR A 653 0.24 11.21 15.21
CA THR A 653 1.04 10.05 14.81
C THR A 653 2.24 10.45 13.94
N ALA A 654 3.35 9.73 14.08
CA ALA A 654 4.59 9.98 13.34
C ALA A 654 4.98 11.48 13.31
N GLY A 655 5.22 12.06 12.13
CA GLY A 655 5.59 13.47 11.96
C GLY A 655 4.59 14.47 12.55
N ALA A 656 3.31 14.10 12.68
CA ALA A 656 2.30 14.99 13.23
C ALA A 656 2.45 15.20 14.74
N VAL A 657 3.21 14.34 15.44
CA VAL A 657 3.54 14.49 16.87
C VAL A 657 4.34 15.77 17.13
N ARG A 658 5.04 16.31 16.12
CA ARG A 658 5.75 17.59 16.22
C ARG A 658 4.82 18.73 16.61
N PHE A 659 3.58 18.75 16.10
CA PHE A 659 2.63 19.83 16.38
C PHE A 659 2.40 20.06 17.88
N PRO A 660 1.81 19.11 18.64
CA PRO A 660 1.53 19.33 20.06
C PRO A 660 2.79 19.54 20.90
N ILE A 661 3.96 19.06 20.46
CA ILE A 661 5.23 19.29 21.15
C ILE A 661 5.72 20.72 20.94
N GLU A 662 5.87 21.15 19.68
CA GLU A 662 6.50 22.43 19.32
C GLU A 662 5.64 23.65 19.71
N VAL A 663 4.32 23.49 19.81
CA VAL A 663 3.41 24.55 20.27
C VAL A 663 3.12 24.51 21.78
N GLY A 664 3.67 23.51 22.49
CA GLY A 664 3.62 23.44 23.96
C GLY A 664 2.34 22.83 24.56
N PHE A 665 1.59 22.02 23.82
CA PHE A 665 0.44 21.27 24.35
C PHE A 665 0.85 20.05 25.17
N ALA A 666 1.94 19.38 24.78
CA ALA A 666 2.49 18.24 25.51
C ALA A 666 3.26 18.72 26.76
N ARG A 667 2.62 18.66 27.93
CA ARG A 667 3.19 19.13 29.21
C ARG A 667 3.97 18.06 29.98
N THR A 668 3.68 16.79 29.71
CA THR A 668 4.33 15.62 30.30
C THR A 668 4.59 14.59 29.20
N VAL A 669 5.64 13.79 29.38
CA VAL A 669 5.90 12.61 28.55
C VAL A 669 5.73 11.41 29.47
N ASP A 670 4.68 10.63 29.23
CA ASP A 670 4.52 9.33 29.87
C ASP A 670 5.29 8.30 29.04
N THR A 671 6.32 7.70 29.65
CA THR A 671 7.21 6.69 29.04
C THR A 671 6.86 5.29 29.47
#